data_AF-A0A7W0G1A0-F1
#
_entry.id   AF-A0A7W0G1A0-F1
#
_cell.length_a   1.000
_cell.length_b   1.000
_cell.length_c   1.000
_cell.angle_alpha   90.00
_cell.angle_beta   90.00
_cell.angle_gamma   90.00
#
_symmetry.space_group_name_H-M   'P 1'
#
loop_
_entity.id
_entity.type
_entity.pdbx_description
1 polymer ?
#
loop_
_entity_poly.entity_id
_entity_poly.type
_entity_poly.pdbx_seq_one_letter_code
_entity_poly.pdbx_strand_id
1 'polypeptide(L)'
;MTTALTTLETMLAEGTLQAVGWALVHSLWQGALVGVLYACFASFAKTSAANVRYVAACAALALMLALPVATACLNLRGPQAASAREVSLAGDAWAESLQARGRAEAGSKTAAEAATRGALDEAASTDGGFRLWAEERFDALLPWLVWGWALGVALFALRVGVGWFSVRRLKSSARPVEREYREVLIRLARRLKVTRAVRLCQSALVEVPTVVGHLRPLILIPASAFTGLSPEQLEAVLAHELAHVRRYDYLVNLLQTAVETLLFYHPAAWWVASRVRAEREHACDDAAVGATGDVLLYARSLAQMEQLRRERGETPALALAANGGSLMRRIQRLIQVRTHTHTRTPLVAGALLFVMLCCALAGARALLPLGGEGVAEAAGLDSTPAADTRREVAVTFVSFPGNGIYDNGRLANKTRKLMRSLAANDVKAVAFVNEARFYKEDGTQDEARTALLGEWLDAGHELGNETFKHTNLYRVSLAEFQTSVLKGEQIMSKLVRDRGGKLRYFSYPYLNTGSTLAEKTAAEKFLRERGYQIHPVTIDNMDWLFSHAYIEALRREDEATLARIRAEYVPYMERMFEFVEGYSREVVGREFPQVLMLTAGALNADCFDDLARMMKRRGYSFVTMEQATRDEAYRLPDTYAGKRGDSWIARWAVTKGMEYKDSEENLPPFMQNYFTEFQKQQANKASAGEGKK
;
A
#
# COMPACT_ATOMS: atom_id res chain seq x y z
N MET A 1 48.49 16.50 -12.88
CA MET A 1 47.41 17.24 -12.18
C MET A 1 46.08 17.17 -12.91
N THR A 2 46.03 17.35 -14.23
CA THR A 2 44.81 17.29 -15.04
C THR A 2 44.11 15.91 -15.03
N THR A 3 44.86 14.80 -15.02
CA THR A 3 44.31 13.43 -14.97
C THR A 3 43.72 13.03 -13.62
N ALA A 4 44.23 13.63 -12.53
CA ALA A 4 43.73 13.41 -11.17
C ALA A 4 42.45 14.21 -10.89
N LEU A 5 42.33 15.40 -11.50
CA LEU A 5 41.11 16.21 -11.44
C LEU A 5 39.98 15.58 -12.25
N THR A 6 40.25 15.05 -13.45
CA THR A 6 39.21 14.37 -14.24
C THR A 6 38.74 13.06 -13.61
N THR A 7 39.62 12.31 -12.94
CA THR A 7 39.23 11.10 -12.18
C THR A 7 38.46 11.44 -10.91
N LEU A 8 38.80 12.50 -10.20
CA LEU A 8 37.99 13.01 -9.08
C LEU A 8 36.63 13.50 -9.55
N GLU A 9 36.56 14.20 -10.69
CA GLU A 9 35.30 14.66 -11.28
C GLU A 9 34.41 13.48 -11.73
N THR A 10 34.97 12.44 -12.35
CA THR A 10 34.19 11.26 -12.74
C THR A 10 33.78 10.41 -11.54
N MET A 11 34.65 10.23 -10.53
CA MET A 11 34.30 9.49 -9.31
C MET A 11 33.28 10.23 -8.43
N LEU A 12 33.36 11.57 -8.35
CA LEU A 12 32.33 12.38 -7.70
C LEU A 12 31.01 12.32 -8.49
N ALA A 13 31.05 12.33 -9.83
CA ALA A 13 29.85 12.20 -10.65
C ALA A 13 29.18 10.82 -10.50
N GLU A 14 29.96 9.74 -10.44
CA GLU A 14 29.45 8.37 -10.28
C GLU A 14 28.88 8.12 -8.87
N GLY A 15 29.61 8.55 -7.83
CA GLY A 15 29.14 8.44 -6.43
C GLY A 15 27.92 9.32 -6.13
N THR A 16 27.83 10.51 -6.73
CA THR A 16 26.64 11.38 -6.58
C THR A 16 25.43 10.83 -7.31
N LEU A 17 25.62 10.26 -8.50
CA LEU A 17 24.55 9.63 -9.26
C LEU A 17 24.00 8.39 -8.51
N GLN A 18 24.87 7.55 -7.94
CA GLN A 18 24.42 6.44 -7.10
C GLN A 18 23.67 6.91 -5.85
N ALA A 19 24.20 7.89 -5.13
CA ALA A 19 23.56 8.41 -3.92
C ALA A 19 22.18 9.03 -4.20
N VAL A 20 22.04 9.79 -5.29
CA VAL A 20 20.76 10.36 -5.73
C VAL A 20 19.81 9.25 -6.19
N GLY A 21 20.29 8.27 -6.96
CA GLY A 21 19.48 7.14 -7.41
C GLY A 21 18.86 6.37 -6.25
N TRP A 22 19.66 5.99 -5.25
CA TRP A 22 19.16 5.31 -4.05
C TRP A 22 18.23 6.19 -3.22
N ALA A 23 18.50 7.50 -3.13
CA ALA A 23 17.59 8.43 -2.48
C ALA A 23 16.23 8.53 -3.18
N LEU A 24 16.19 8.49 -4.51
CA LEU A 24 14.94 8.45 -5.28
C LEU A 24 14.17 7.16 -5.03
N VAL A 25 14.83 6.00 -4.99
CA VAL A 25 14.19 4.72 -4.66
C VAL A 25 13.60 4.77 -3.25
N HIS A 26 14.36 5.21 -2.26
CA HIS A 26 13.86 5.31 -0.89
C HIS A 26 12.76 6.37 -0.71
N SER A 27 12.74 7.42 -1.53
CA SER A 27 11.69 8.45 -1.49
C SER A 27 10.29 7.89 -1.69
N LEU A 28 10.14 6.74 -2.37
CA LEU A 28 8.86 6.09 -2.65
C LEU A 28 8.18 5.62 -1.36
N TRP A 29 8.88 4.83 -0.54
CA TRP A 29 8.31 4.34 0.71
C TRP A 29 8.29 5.43 1.79
N GLN A 30 9.32 6.30 1.82
CA GLN A 30 9.39 7.42 2.76
C GLN A 30 8.20 8.38 2.57
N GLY A 31 7.92 8.77 1.33
CA GLY A 31 6.79 9.65 1.02
C GLY A 31 5.44 8.97 1.25
N ALA A 32 5.33 7.66 0.96
CA ALA A 32 4.12 6.90 1.27
C ALA A 32 3.83 6.87 2.78
N LEU A 33 4.85 6.56 3.60
CA LEU A 33 4.73 6.52 5.06
C LEU A 33 4.31 7.88 5.64
N VAL A 34 4.97 8.97 5.23
CA VAL A 34 4.60 10.32 5.67
C VAL A 34 3.16 10.66 5.25
N GLY A 35 2.74 10.22 4.06
CA GLY A 35 1.38 10.37 3.57
C GLY A 35 0.34 9.64 4.43
N VAL A 36 0.59 8.37 4.78
CA VAL A 36 -0.28 7.57 5.65
C VAL A 36 -0.38 8.20 7.04
N LEU A 37 0.75 8.58 7.64
CA LEU A 37 0.77 9.21 8.96
C LEU A 37 -0.02 10.53 8.97
N TYR A 38 0.11 11.35 7.92
CA TYR A 38 -0.69 12.56 7.78
C TYR A 38 -2.19 12.24 7.56
N ALA A 39 -2.54 11.18 6.84
CA ALA A 39 -3.92 10.74 6.68
C ALA A 39 -4.56 10.30 8.00
N CYS A 40 -3.83 9.53 8.81
CA CYS A 40 -4.23 9.19 10.17
C CYS A 40 -4.45 10.45 11.00
N PHE A 41 -3.48 11.38 11.02
CA PHE A 41 -3.62 12.67 11.71
C PHE A 41 -4.86 13.44 11.25
N ALA A 42 -5.05 13.59 9.94
CA ALA A 42 -6.18 14.32 9.37
C ALA A 42 -7.53 13.69 9.71
N SER A 43 -7.58 12.36 9.91
CA SER A 43 -8.79 11.65 10.28
C SER A 43 -9.25 11.95 11.71
N PHE A 44 -8.30 12.16 12.64
CA PHE A 44 -8.55 12.53 14.04
C PHE A 44 -8.69 14.04 14.22
N ALA A 45 -7.98 14.84 13.42
CA ALA A 45 -7.98 16.29 13.52
C ALA A 45 -9.15 16.98 12.80
N LYS A 46 -10.21 16.25 12.39
CA LYS A 46 -11.37 16.80 11.65
C LYS A 46 -12.03 18.00 12.34
N THR A 47 -12.07 17.99 13.67
CA THR A 47 -12.64 19.06 14.51
C THR A 47 -11.62 20.13 14.90
N SER A 48 -10.35 19.96 14.54
CA SER A 48 -9.30 20.94 14.85
C SER A 48 -9.36 22.15 13.93
N ALA A 49 -8.87 23.28 14.44
CA ALA A 49 -8.76 24.52 13.68
C ALA A 49 -8.03 24.30 12.34
N ALA A 50 -8.48 24.97 11.28
CA ALA A 50 -7.88 24.86 9.94
C ALA A 50 -6.37 25.15 9.97
N ASN A 51 -5.93 26.08 10.81
CA ASN A 51 -4.52 26.41 10.96
C ASN A 51 -3.67 25.23 11.50
N VAL A 52 -4.23 24.38 12.39
CA VAL A 52 -3.52 23.21 12.91
C VAL A 52 -3.34 22.17 11.81
N ARG A 53 -4.42 21.88 11.08
CA ARG A 53 -4.40 20.97 9.93
C ARG A 53 -3.45 21.47 8.83
N TYR A 54 -3.44 22.77 8.58
CA TYR A 54 -2.51 23.42 7.67
C TYR A 54 -1.04 23.24 8.08
N VAL A 55 -0.68 23.53 9.33
CA VAL A 55 0.70 23.40 9.81
C VAL A 55 1.17 21.94 9.75
N ALA A 56 0.32 20.99 10.13
CA ALA A 56 0.64 19.56 10.04
C ALA A 56 0.85 19.11 8.58
N ALA A 57 0.02 19.59 7.65
CA ALA A 57 0.18 19.30 6.23
C ALA A 57 1.47 19.91 5.66
N CYS A 58 1.85 21.11 6.10
CA CYS A 58 3.12 21.74 5.73
C CYS A 58 4.32 20.97 6.28
N ALA A 59 4.24 20.49 7.53
CA ALA A 59 5.29 19.67 8.14
C ALA A 59 5.47 18.35 7.39
N ALA A 60 4.36 17.70 7.00
CA ALA A 60 4.40 16.48 6.19
C ALA A 60 5.09 16.72 4.83
N LEU A 61 4.75 17.81 4.11
CA LEU A 61 5.44 18.16 2.86
C LEU A 61 6.93 18.43 3.06
N ALA A 62 7.28 19.19 4.10
CA ALA A 62 8.69 19.48 4.41
C ALA A 62 9.46 18.18 4.71
N LEU A 63 8.83 17.24 5.42
CA LEU A 63 9.43 15.94 5.73
C LEU A 63 9.61 15.07 4.50
N MET A 64 8.61 15.03 3.59
CA MET A 64 8.72 14.34 2.30
C MET A 64 9.87 14.88 1.45
N LEU A 65 10.20 16.16 1.56
CA LEU A 65 11.34 16.75 0.87
C LEU A 65 12.68 16.50 1.58
N ALA A 66 12.69 16.52 2.91
CA ALA A 66 13.91 16.39 3.71
C ALA A 66 14.45 14.96 3.75
N LEU A 67 13.58 13.94 3.77
CA LEU A 67 13.97 12.53 3.90
C LEU A 67 14.85 12.00 2.74
N PRO A 68 14.51 12.24 1.46
CA PRO A 68 15.36 11.83 0.35
C PRO A 68 16.71 12.55 0.36
N VAL A 69 16.74 13.85 0.72
CA VAL A 69 17.97 14.63 0.83
C VAL A 69 18.87 14.08 1.94
N ALA A 70 18.29 13.75 3.09
CA ALA A 70 19.03 13.11 4.18
C ALA A 70 19.61 11.75 3.75
N THR A 71 18.82 10.95 3.03
CA THR A 71 19.25 9.65 2.49
C THR A 71 20.41 9.80 1.51
N ALA A 72 20.34 10.74 0.56
CA ALA A 72 21.42 11.03 -0.38
C ALA A 72 22.70 11.47 0.36
N CYS A 73 22.57 12.37 1.33
CA CYS A 73 23.70 12.83 2.15
C CYS A 73 24.36 11.71 2.97
N LEU A 74 23.59 10.73 3.45
CA LEU A 74 24.12 9.57 4.17
C LEU A 74 24.84 8.61 3.22
N ASN A 75 24.27 8.34 2.04
CA ASN A 75 24.90 7.49 1.02
C ASN A 75 26.20 8.10 0.48
N LEU A 76 26.29 9.43 0.38
CA LEU A 76 27.54 10.13 0.05
C LEU A 76 28.63 10.04 1.13
N ARG A 77 28.28 9.64 2.37
CA ARG A 77 29.20 9.56 3.51
C ARG A 77 29.57 8.11 3.88
N GLY A 78 28.99 7.11 3.23
CA GLY A 78 29.33 5.70 3.43
C GLY A 78 30.77 5.40 3.00
N PRO A 79 31.50 4.53 3.70
CA PRO A 79 32.92 4.31 3.42
C PRO A 79 33.12 3.58 2.09
N GLN A 80 33.93 4.18 1.20
CA GLN A 80 34.59 3.54 0.06
C GLN A 80 35.60 2.45 0.50
N ALA A 81 35.24 1.59 1.46
CA ALA A 81 36.13 0.60 2.07
C ALA A 81 36.14 -0.76 1.36
N ALA A 82 35.33 -0.93 0.31
CA ALA A 82 35.28 -2.18 -0.45
C ALA A 82 36.54 -2.41 -1.34
N SER A 83 37.17 -1.34 -1.84
CA SER A 83 38.32 -1.48 -2.76
C SER A 83 39.65 -1.83 -2.08
N ALA A 84 39.77 -1.66 -0.75
CA ALA A 84 40.98 -1.99 -0.01
C ALA A 84 41.06 -3.48 0.42
N ARG A 85 39.93 -4.20 0.40
CA ARG A 85 39.83 -5.57 0.92
C ARG A 85 40.17 -6.64 -0.14
N GLU A 86 39.95 -6.33 -1.42
CA GLU A 86 40.29 -7.24 -2.54
C GLU A 86 41.81 -7.40 -2.74
N VAL A 87 42.61 -6.36 -2.44
CA VAL A 87 44.08 -6.42 -2.58
C VAL A 87 44.73 -7.26 -1.46
N SER A 88 44.13 -7.31 -0.27
CA SER A 88 44.64 -8.13 0.84
C SER A 88 44.29 -9.61 0.66
N LEU A 89 43.08 -9.93 0.19
CA LEU A 89 42.64 -11.32 -0.04
C LEU A 89 43.40 -12.01 -1.18
N ALA A 90 43.84 -11.25 -2.20
CA ALA A 90 44.66 -11.80 -3.28
C ALA A 90 46.10 -12.14 -2.83
N GLY A 91 46.64 -11.44 -1.83
CA GLY A 91 47.96 -11.72 -1.25
C GLY A 91 47.98 -13.00 -0.40
N ASP A 92 46.93 -13.22 0.39
CA ASP A 92 46.82 -14.37 1.28
C ASP A 92 46.51 -15.68 0.50
N ALA A 93 45.70 -15.59 -0.57
CA ALA A 93 45.38 -16.73 -1.44
C ALA A 93 46.62 -17.26 -2.22
N TRP A 94 47.57 -16.40 -2.56
CA TRP A 94 48.80 -16.82 -3.24
C TRP A 94 49.74 -17.57 -2.29
N ALA A 95 49.82 -17.15 -1.01
CA ALA A 95 50.62 -17.80 0.03
C ALA A 95 50.08 -19.19 0.42
N GLU A 96 48.76 -19.37 0.46
CA GLU A 96 48.13 -20.69 0.67
C GLU A 96 48.36 -21.64 -0.51
N SER A 97 48.37 -21.14 -1.75
CA SER A 97 48.61 -21.97 -2.95
C SER A 97 50.03 -22.58 -3.00
N LEU A 98 51.03 -21.89 -2.44
CA LEU A 98 52.41 -22.36 -2.34
C LEU A 98 52.57 -23.43 -1.25
N GLN A 99 51.82 -23.34 -0.14
CA GLN A 99 51.77 -24.40 0.88
C GLN A 99 50.95 -25.62 0.43
N ALA A 100 49.94 -25.45 -0.41
CA ALA A 100 49.16 -26.55 -0.98
C ALA A 100 49.98 -27.38 -1.99
N ARG A 101 50.86 -26.75 -2.78
CA ARG A 101 51.77 -27.46 -3.71
C ARG A 101 52.81 -28.33 -3.01
N GLY A 102 53.19 -28.02 -1.76
CA GLY A 102 54.08 -28.86 -0.95
C GLY A 102 53.42 -30.10 -0.33
N ARG A 103 52.07 -30.17 -0.31
CA ARG A 103 51.32 -31.32 0.25
C ARG A 103 50.77 -32.27 -0.81
N ALA A 104 50.93 -31.95 -2.09
CA ALA A 104 50.35 -32.69 -3.21
C ALA A 104 51.13 -33.93 -3.67
N GLU A 105 52.21 -34.33 -2.97
CA GLU A 105 52.97 -35.55 -3.27
C GLU A 105 52.60 -36.77 -2.40
N ALA A 106 51.60 -36.66 -1.52
CA ALA A 106 51.11 -37.78 -0.74
C ALA A 106 49.58 -37.73 -0.60
N GLY A 107 48.86 -38.45 -1.46
CA GLY A 107 47.42 -38.69 -1.28
C GLY A 107 46.56 -38.58 -2.53
N SER A 108 46.94 -39.27 -3.61
CA SER A 108 46.05 -39.48 -4.75
C SER A 108 44.92 -40.44 -4.34
N LYS A 109 43.79 -39.85 -3.90
CA LYS A 109 42.41 -40.38 -4.03
C LYS A 109 41.33 -39.45 -3.42
N THR A 110 41.70 -38.45 -2.63
CA THR A 110 40.77 -37.49 -2.01
C THR A 110 40.53 -36.21 -2.82
N ALA A 111 41.33 -35.94 -3.86
CA ALA A 111 41.23 -34.71 -4.66
C ALA A 111 40.03 -34.68 -5.61
N ALA A 112 39.54 -35.84 -6.06
CA ALA A 112 38.39 -35.92 -6.97
C ALA A 112 37.07 -35.57 -6.26
N GLU A 113 36.89 -35.95 -5.00
CA GLU A 113 35.67 -35.66 -4.24
C GLU A 113 35.63 -34.21 -3.71
N ALA A 114 36.79 -33.61 -3.43
CA ALA A 114 36.88 -32.22 -3.01
C ALA A 114 36.66 -31.22 -4.16
N ALA A 115 37.13 -31.54 -5.37
CA ALA A 115 36.88 -30.72 -6.56
C ALA A 115 35.40 -30.74 -6.98
N THR A 116 34.70 -31.87 -6.77
CA THR A 116 33.25 -31.96 -7.03
C THR A 116 32.43 -31.24 -5.96
N ARG A 117 32.85 -31.22 -4.68
CA ARG A 117 32.20 -30.41 -3.64
C ARG A 117 32.44 -28.90 -3.83
N GLY A 118 33.64 -28.48 -4.20
CA GLY A 118 33.93 -27.06 -4.50
C GLY A 118 33.09 -26.53 -5.67
N ALA A 119 32.94 -27.30 -6.75
CA ALA A 119 32.09 -26.93 -7.88
C ALA A 119 30.57 -26.99 -7.57
N LEU A 120 30.16 -27.76 -6.55
CA LEU A 120 28.77 -27.83 -6.08
C LEU A 120 28.44 -26.72 -5.07
N ASP A 121 29.38 -26.28 -4.24
CA ASP A 121 29.21 -25.13 -3.33
C ASP A 121 29.20 -23.80 -4.09
N GLU A 122 30.01 -23.66 -5.15
CA GLU A 122 30.01 -22.49 -6.04
C GLU A 122 28.73 -22.42 -6.91
N ALA A 123 28.13 -23.58 -7.22
CA ALA A 123 26.83 -23.68 -7.88
C ALA A 123 25.63 -23.54 -6.93
N ALA A 124 25.80 -23.81 -5.62
CA ALA A 124 24.76 -23.67 -4.60
C ALA A 124 24.63 -22.23 -4.05
N SER A 125 25.61 -21.35 -4.28
CA SER A 125 25.54 -19.92 -3.95
C SER A 125 24.72 -19.07 -4.95
N THR A 126 23.68 -19.63 -5.58
CA THR A 126 22.78 -18.91 -6.51
C THR A 126 21.92 -17.82 -5.85
N ASP A 127 21.85 -17.75 -4.53
CA ASP A 127 21.31 -16.59 -3.79
C ASP A 127 22.20 -15.35 -3.93
N GLY A 128 23.52 -15.55 -4.06
CA GLY A 128 24.47 -14.53 -4.45
C GLY A 128 24.33 -14.18 -5.93
N GLY A 129 24.07 -15.15 -6.80
CA GLY A 129 23.92 -14.94 -8.24
C GLY A 129 22.73 -14.06 -8.64
N PHE A 130 21.54 -14.23 -8.04
CA PHE A 130 20.39 -13.34 -8.31
C PHE A 130 20.55 -11.98 -7.62
N ARG A 131 21.11 -11.91 -6.41
CA ARG A 131 21.44 -10.63 -5.76
C ARG A 131 22.51 -9.86 -6.53
N LEU A 132 23.61 -10.49 -6.93
CA LEU A 132 24.66 -9.90 -7.76
C LEU A 132 24.13 -9.56 -9.16
N TRP A 133 23.33 -10.42 -9.79
CA TRP A 133 22.70 -10.12 -11.08
C TRP A 133 21.65 -9.00 -10.99
N ALA A 134 20.87 -8.95 -9.91
CA ALA A 134 19.90 -7.89 -9.66
C ALA A 134 20.60 -6.59 -9.25
N GLU A 135 21.64 -6.64 -8.40
CA GLU A 135 22.47 -5.49 -8.01
C GLU A 135 23.22 -4.94 -9.22
N GLU A 136 23.88 -5.76 -10.03
CA GLU A 136 24.55 -5.34 -11.27
C GLU A 136 23.57 -4.69 -12.26
N ARG A 137 22.37 -5.26 -12.42
CA ARG A 137 21.37 -4.77 -13.39
C ARG A 137 20.58 -3.59 -12.84
N PHE A 138 20.41 -3.47 -11.52
CA PHE A 138 19.77 -2.33 -10.85
C PHE A 138 20.73 -1.14 -10.77
N ASP A 139 22.01 -1.37 -10.51
CA ASP A 139 23.08 -0.37 -10.60
C ASP A 139 23.22 0.13 -12.04
N ALA A 140 23.05 -0.73 -13.05
CA ALA A 140 23.00 -0.32 -14.46
C ALA A 140 21.74 0.51 -14.83
N LEU A 141 20.62 0.33 -14.12
CA LEU A 141 19.36 1.09 -14.33
C LEU A 141 19.30 2.39 -13.53
N LEU A 142 20.07 2.49 -12.46
CA LEU A 142 20.11 3.64 -11.55
C LEU A 142 20.45 4.97 -12.26
N PRO A 143 21.43 5.05 -13.19
CA PRO A 143 21.68 6.25 -13.98
C PRO A 143 20.48 6.67 -14.81
N TRP A 144 19.80 5.72 -15.46
CA TRP A 144 18.64 6.00 -16.30
C TRP A 144 17.46 6.53 -15.46
N LEU A 145 17.30 6.03 -14.24
CA LEU A 145 16.32 6.54 -13.29
C LEU A 145 16.62 8.01 -12.93
N VAL A 146 17.87 8.32 -12.60
CA VAL A 146 18.29 9.70 -12.27
C VAL A 146 18.13 10.64 -13.47
N TRP A 147 18.48 10.21 -14.68
CA TRP A 147 18.28 10.99 -15.90
C TRP A 147 16.80 11.21 -16.22
N GLY A 148 15.97 10.17 -16.09
CA GLY A 148 14.52 10.27 -16.26
C GLY A 148 13.89 11.23 -15.23
N TRP A 149 14.32 11.15 -13.98
CA TRP A 149 13.94 12.09 -12.94
C TRP A 149 14.39 13.53 -13.25
N ALA A 150 15.65 13.73 -13.64
CA ALA A 150 16.21 15.04 -13.98
C ALA A 150 15.48 15.69 -15.16
N LEU A 151 15.11 14.90 -16.18
CA LEU A 151 14.29 15.34 -17.29
C LEU A 151 12.90 15.80 -16.81
N GLY A 152 12.25 15.02 -15.93
CA GLY A 152 10.98 15.40 -15.32
C GLY A 152 11.09 16.71 -14.53
N VAL A 153 12.10 16.84 -13.67
CA VAL A 153 12.39 18.07 -12.92
C VAL A 153 12.61 19.25 -13.86
N ALA A 154 13.35 19.08 -14.96
CA ALA A 154 13.57 20.14 -15.93
C ALA A 154 12.27 20.61 -16.60
N LEU A 155 11.37 19.69 -16.96
CA LEU A 155 10.07 20.02 -17.54
C LEU A 155 9.16 20.76 -16.55
N PHE A 156 9.11 20.31 -15.30
CA PHE A 156 8.33 20.99 -14.25
C PHE A 156 8.95 22.34 -13.87
N ALA A 157 10.28 22.45 -13.80
CA ALA A 157 10.98 23.70 -13.57
C ALA A 157 10.73 24.71 -14.71
N LEU A 158 10.68 24.25 -15.97
CA LEU A 158 10.32 25.09 -17.11
C LEU A 158 8.90 25.63 -16.96
N ARG A 159 7.93 24.78 -16.60
CA ARG A 159 6.55 25.19 -16.30
C ARG A 159 6.50 26.26 -15.21
N VAL A 160 7.28 26.11 -14.14
CA VAL A 160 7.40 27.10 -13.06
C VAL A 160 8.03 28.40 -13.57
N GLY A 161 9.08 28.32 -14.39
CA GLY A 161 9.75 29.47 -15.01
C GLY A 161 8.81 30.28 -15.90
N VAL A 162 7.98 29.62 -16.70
CA VAL A 162 6.92 30.26 -17.50
C VAL A 162 5.92 30.97 -16.59
N GLY A 163 5.49 30.33 -15.50
CA GLY A 163 4.62 30.94 -14.50
C GLY A 163 5.21 32.20 -13.86
N TRP A 164 6.50 32.17 -13.54
CA TRP A 164 7.22 33.33 -12.99
C TRP A 164 7.28 34.50 -13.97
N PHE A 165 7.49 34.23 -15.27
CA PHE A 165 7.46 35.26 -16.30
C PHE A 165 6.07 35.91 -16.41
N SER A 166 5.00 35.12 -16.36
CA SER A 166 3.62 35.62 -16.32
C SER A 166 3.39 36.54 -15.12
N VAL A 167 3.86 36.15 -13.92
CA VAL A 167 3.79 36.98 -12.71
C VAL A 167 4.57 38.28 -12.85
N ARG A 168 5.76 38.24 -13.48
CA ARG A 168 6.57 39.44 -13.74
C ARG A 168 5.84 40.40 -14.70
N ARG A 169 5.20 39.87 -15.74
CA ARG A 169 4.36 40.65 -16.66
C ARG A 169 3.18 41.31 -15.94
N LEU A 170 2.46 40.56 -15.10
CA LEU A 170 1.36 41.10 -14.28
C LEU A 170 1.81 42.25 -13.35
N LYS A 171 2.99 42.11 -12.75
CA LYS A 171 3.57 43.16 -11.90
C LYS A 171 3.89 44.43 -12.68
N SER A 172 4.36 44.32 -13.92
CA SER A 172 4.66 45.47 -14.78
C SER A 172 3.41 46.22 -15.28
N SER A 173 2.27 45.53 -15.42
CA SER A 173 1.01 46.13 -15.86
C SER A 173 0.13 46.66 -14.71
N ALA A 174 0.56 46.49 -13.46
CA ALA A 174 -0.21 46.86 -12.28
C ALA A 174 -0.20 48.37 -12.04
N ARG A 175 -1.36 48.97 -11.77
CA ARG A 175 -1.52 50.40 -11.47
C ARG A 175 -1.79 50.61 -9.98
N PRO A 176 -1.21 51.63 -9.32
CA PRO A 176 -1.54 51.94 -7.92
C PRO A 176 -3.02 52.30 -7.78
N VAL A 177 -3.61 51.91 -6.65
CA VAL A 177 -4.99 52.30 -6.30
C VAL A 177 -5.04 53.72 -5.73
N GLU A 178 -6.25 54.30 -5.71
CA GLU A 178 -6.54 55.59 -5.09
C GLU A 178 -6.25 55.60 -3.58
N ARG A 179 -6.10 56.81 -3.03
CA ARG A 179 -5.66 57.03 -1.64
C ARG A 179 -6.61 56.40 -0.62
N GLU A 180 -7.92 56.47 -0.85
CA GLU A 180 -8.94 55.93 0.05
C GLU A 180 -8.76 54.43 0.32
N TYR A 181 -8.61 53.63 -0.75
CA TYR A 181 -8.38 52.18 -0.63
C TYR A 181 -7.02 51.84 0.00
N ARG A 182 -6.01 52.71 -0.16
CA ARG A 182 -4.73 52.55 0.52
C ARG A 182 -4.87 52.76 2.03
N GLU A 183 -5.69 53.71 2.47
CA GLU A 183 -5.96 53.96 3.89
C GLU A 183 -6.72 52.79 4.53
N VAL A 184 -7.70 52.24 3.81
CA VAL A 184 -8.40 50.99 4.18
C VAL A 184 -7.41 49.85 4.41
N LEU A 185 -6.50 49.60 3.45
CA LEU A 185 -5.47 48.57 3.56
C LEU A 185 -4.59 48.76 4.80
N ILE A 186 -4.16 49.98 5.08
CA ILE A 186 -3.31 50.28 6.24
C ILE A 186 -4.07 50.03 7.56
N ARG A 187 -5.37 50.36 7.63
CA ARG A 187 -6.20 50.04 8.81
C ARG A 187 -6.32 48.53 9.01
N LEU A 188 -6.63 47.79 7.96
CA LEU A 188 -6.76 46.33 8.01
C LEU A 188 -5.43 45.64 8.34
N ALA A 189 -4.33 46.09 7.74
CA ALA A 189 -2.98 45.58 8.02
C ALA A 189 -2.62 45.76 9.50
N ARG A 190 -2.96 46.91 10.12
CA ARG A 190 -2.79 47.13 11.56
C ARG A 190 -3.67 46.18 12.40
N ARG A 191 -4.96 46.04 12.03
CA ARG A 191 -5.90 45.15 12.72
C ARG A 191 -5.46 43.68 12.70
N LEU A 192 -4.95 43.22 11.55
CA LEU A 192 -4.41 41.88 11.36
C LEU A 192 -2.95 41.72 11.86
N LYS A 193 -2.34 42.79 12.40
CA LYS A 193 -0.94 42.80 12.87
C LYS A 193 0.04 42.33 11.78
N VAL A 194 -0.12 42.85 10.56
CA VAL A 194 0.79 42.64 9.44
C VAL A 194 1.97 43.59 9.57
N THR A 195 3.18 43.07 9.74
CA THR A 195 4.40 43.85 9.97
C THR A 195 5.10 44.30 8.68
N ARG A 196 4.79 43.68 7.54
CA ARG A 196 5.40 44.02 6.24
C ARG A 196 4.68 45.16 5.55
N ALA A 197 5.43 45.98 4.83
CA ALA A 197 4.88 46.99 3.95
C ALA A 197 4.21 46.33 2.72
N VAL A 198 2.89 46.31 2.70
CA VAL A 198 2.08 45.77 1.61
C VAL A 198 1.70 46.88 0.64
N ARG A 199 1.89 46.63 -0.65
CA ARG A 199 1.41 47.53 -1.71
C ARG A 199 0.08 47.01 -2.25
N LEU A 200 -0.85 47.92 -2.52
CA LEU A 200 -2.11 47.61 -3.17
C LEU A 200 -2.12 48.24 -4.57
N CYS A 201 -2.35 47.41 -5.58
CA CYS A 201 -2.47 47.82 -6.97
C CYS A 201 -3.71 47.17 -7.60
N GLN A 202 -4.27 47.84 -8.60
CA GLN A 202 -5.29 47.30 -9.47
C GLN A 202 -4.66 46.75 -10.74
N SER A 203 -5.21 45.67 -11.29
CA SER A 203 -4.81 45.13 -12.58
C SER A 203 -6.05 44.67 -13.35
N ALA A 204 -6.08 44.96 -14.64
CA ALA A 204 -7.12 44.45 -15.54
C ALA A 204 -6.88 42.98 -15.93
N LEU A 205 -5.63 42.51 -15.82
CA LEU A 205 -5.18 41.17 -16.22
C LEU A 205 -5.36 40.10 -15.13
N VAL A 206 -5.79 40.48 -13.92
CA VAL A 206 -6.08 39.51 -12.85
C VAL A 206 -7.58 39.33 -12.71
N GLU A 207 -8.00 38.07 -12.69
CA GLU A 207 -9.41 37.69 -12.52
C GLU A 207 -9.82 37.58 -11.05
N VAL A 208 -8.85 37.28 -10.18
CA VAL A 208 -9.04 37.12 -8.74
C VAL A 208 -8.00 37.94 -7.96
N PRO A 209 -8.36 38.45 -6.77
CA PRO A 209 -7.43 39.02 -5.82
C PRO A 209 -6.23 38.09 -5.65
N THR A 210 -5.03 38.63 -5.83
CA THR A 210 -3.81 37.81 -5.80
C THR A 210 -2.67 38.56 -5.13
N VAL A 211 -2.02 37.92 -4.16
CA VAL A 211 -0.77 38.38 -3.58
C VAL A 211 0.42 37.96 -4.44
N VAL A 212 1.23 38.94 -4.87
CA VAL A 212 2.44 38.73 -5.66
C VAL A 212 3.68 39.27 -4.94
N GLY A 213 4.77 38.52 -4.98
CA GLY A 213 6.09 38.96 -4.50
C GLY A 213 6.35 38.68 -3.02
N HIS A 214 7.62 38.39 -2.71
CA HIS A 214 8.02 37.83 -1.42
C HIS A 214 8.51 38.91 -0.44
N LEU A 215 9.50 39.71 -0.84
CA LEU A 215 10.11 40.74 0.02
C LEU A 215 9.23 41.99 0.20
N ARG A 216 8.50 42.36 -0.86
CA ARG A 216 7.58 43.50 -0.89
C ARG A 216 6.24 43.02 -1.47
N PRO A 217 5.37 42.40 -0.64
CA PRO A 217 4.12 41.82 -1.10
C PRO A 217 3.25 42.90 -1.77
N LEU A 218 2.73 42.55 -2.93
CA LEU A 218 1.87 43.37 -3.78
C LEU A 218 0.53 42.64 -3.92
N ILE A 219 -0.52 43.18 -3.32
CA ILE A 219 -1.88 42.71 -3.53
C ILE A 219 -2.38 43.32 -4.84
N LEU A 220 -2.71 42.45 -5.81
CA LEU A 220 -3.34 42.81 -7.06
C LEU A 220 -4.84 42.54 -6.95
N ILE A 221 -5.65 43.57 -7.13
CA ILE A 221 -7.11 43.46 -7.13
C ILE A 221 -7.63 43.65 -8.57
N PRO A 222 -8.56 42.79 -9.04
CA PRO A 222 -9.24 43.01 -10.31
C PRO A 222 -9.92 44.38 -10.34
N ALA A 223 -9.79 45.13 -11.44
CA ALA A 223 -10.46 46.43 -11.56
C ALA A 223 -11.99 46.33 -11.34
N SER A 224 -12.61 45.20 -11.73
CA SER A 224 -14.03 44.92 -11.52
C SER A 224 -14.44 44.80 -10.06
N ALA A 225 -13.52 44.48 -9.14
CA ALA A 225 -13.83 44.37 -7.73
C ALA A 225 -14.11 45.74 -7.09
N PHE A 226 -13.51 46.82 -7.60
CA PHE A 226 -13.78 48.18 -7.11
C PHE A 226 -15.16 48.69 -7.54
N THR A 227 -15.70 48.21 -8.66
CA THR A 227 -17.03 48.60 -9.16
C THR A 227 -18.13 47.63 -8.78
N GLY A 228 -17.79 46.37 -8.50
CA GLY A 228 -18.75 45.28 -8.30
C GLY A 228 -18.92 44.82 -6.85
N LEU A 229 -18.15 45.36 -5.90
CA LEU A 229 -18.26 45.08 -4.47
C LEU A 229 -18.61 46.34 -3.68
N SER A 230 -19.36 46.18 -2.58
CA SER A 230 -19.51 47.25 -1.59
C SER A 230 -18.18 47.51 -0.87
N PRO A 231 -17.98 48.69 -0.25
CA PRO A 231 -16.77 48.99 0.53
C PRO A 231 -16.48 47.93 1.61
N GLU A 232 -17.50 47.44 2.31
CA GLU A 232 -17.37 46.44 3.37
C GLU A 232 -17.02 45.05 2.80
N GLN A 233 -17.56 44.71 1.63
CA GLN A 233 -17.21 43.48 0.92
C GLN A 233 -15.76 43.52 0.42
N LEU A 234 -15.32 44.67 -0.10
CA LEU A 234 -13.93 44.88 -0.52
C LEU A 234 -12.97 44.81 0.68
N GLU A 235 -13.35 45.37 1.84
CA GLU A 235 -12.59 45.22 3.08
C GLU A 235 -12.42 43.75 3.48
N ALA A 236 -13.47 42.94 3.35
CA ALA A 236 -13.42 41.52 3.65
C ALA A 236 -12.49 40.73 2.71
N VAL A 237 -12.50 41.06 1.42
CA VAL A 237 -11.56 40.50 0.44
C VAL A 237 -10.13 40.92 0.73
N LEU A 238 -9.89 42.19 1.04
CA LEU A 238 -8.56 42.69 1.41
C LEU A 238 -8.04 42.05 2.71
N ALA A 239 -8.91 41.79 3.67
CA ALA A 239 -8.56 41.07 4.90
C ALA A 239 -8.08 39.63 4.62
N HIS A 240 -8.70 38.94 3.65
CA HIS A 240 -8.26 37.61 3.17
C HIS A 240 -6.86 37.66 2.55
N GLU A 241 -6.63 38.59 1.62
CA GLU A 241 -5.32 38.74 0.98
C GLU A 241 -4.22 39.12 1.98
N LEU A 242 -4.53 39.98 2.95
CA LEU A 242 -3.62 40.33 4.04
C LEU A 242 -3.33 39.13 4.95
N ALA A 243 -4.28 38.21 5.13
CA ALA A 243 -4.05 36.98 5.89
C ALA A 243 -2.99 36.09 5.23
N HIS A 244 -3.01 35.96 3.89
CA HIS A 244 -1.94 35.27 3.15
C HIS A 244 -0.56 35.90 3.38
N VAL A 245 -0.48 37.24 3.38
CA VAL A 245 0.77 37.97 3.66
C VAL A 245 1.24 37.71 5.08
N ARG A 246 0.34 37.84 6.06
CA ARG A 246 0.64 37.64 7.49
C ARG A 246 1.20 36.25 7.78
N ARG A 247 0.65 35.24 7.12
CA ARG A 247 0.99 33.82 7.34
C ARG A 247 2.19 33.35 6.53
N TYR A 248 2.80 34.24 5.73
CA TYR A 248 3.93 33.91 4.86
C TYR A 248 3.62 32.79 3.88
N ASP A 249 2.38 32.72 3.38
CA ASP A 249 1.91 31.62 2.53
C ASP A 249 2.69 31.48 1.21
N TYR A 250 3.43 32.53 0.80
CA TYR A 250 4.37 32.44 -0.30
C TYR A 250 5.55 31.48 -0.04
N LEU A 251 6.02 31.34 1.20
CA LEU A 251 7.07 30.38 1.57
C LEU A 251 6.55 28.96 1.46
N VAL A 252 5.32 28.74 1.91
CA VAL A 252 4.65 27.44 1.78
C VAL A 252 4.36 27.13 0.33
N ASN A 253 3.97 28.12 -0.48
CA ASN A 253 3.81 27.94 -1.93
C ASN A 253 5.13 27.56 -2.62
N LEU A 254 6.26 28.14 -2.19
CA LEU A 254 7.59 27.76 -2.67
C LEU A 254 7.91 26.30 -2.29
N LEU A 255 7.64 25.90 -1.04
CA LEU A 255 7.79 24.51 -0.60
C LEU A 255 6.91 23.56 -1.43
N GLN A 256 5.65 23.89 -1.67
CA GLN A 256 4.74 23.10 -2.50
C GLN A 256 5.25 22.99 -3.93
N THR A 257 5.73 24.09 -4.52
CA THR A 257 6.29 24.09 -5.87
C THR A 257 7.55 23.23 -5.94
N ALA A 258 8.42 23.30 -4.93
CA ALA A 258 9.61 22.46 -4.83
C ALA A 258 9.24 20.97 -4.72
N VAL A 259 8.27 20.62 -3.86
CA VAL A 259 7.81 19.24 -3.70
C VAL A 259 7.13 18.73 -4.97
N GLU A 260 6.22 19.49 -5.58
CA GLU A 260 5.53 19.08 -6.82
C GLU A 260 6.49 18.98 -8.01
N THR A 261 7.61 19.71 -7.99
CA THR A 261 8.66 19.64 -9.03
C THR A 261 9.61 18.47 -8.79
N LEU A 262 10.09 18.27 -7.57
CA LEU A 262 11.10 17.26 -7.24
C LEU A 262 10.51 15.87 -7.04
N LEU A 263 9.29 15.79 -6.49
CA LEU A 263 8.54 14.57 -6.23
C LEU A 263 7.32 14.46 -7.16
N PHE A 264 7.44 14.93 -8.41
CA PHE A 264 6.36 14.94 -9.39
C PHE A 264 5.75 13.55 -9.65
N TYR A 265 6.54 12.48 -9.44
CA TYR A 265 6.13 11.09 -9.59
C TYR A 265 5.36 10.53 -8.37
N HIS A 266 5.34 11.23 -7.23
CA HIS A 266 4.87 10.69 -5.97
C HIS A 266 3.40 11.07 -5.67
N PRO A 267 2.44 10.13 -5.71
CA PRO A 267 1.01 10.44 -5.55
C PRO A 267 0.66 10.99 -4.16
N ALA A 268 1.29 10.49 -3.08
CA ALA A 268 1.08 11.03 -1.74
C ALA A 268 1.51 12.51 -1.62
N ALA A 269 2.59 12.91 -2.27
CA ALA A 269 3.05 14.31 -2.27
C ALA A 269 2.01 15.23 -2.93
N TRP A 270 1.44 14.82 -4.07
CA TRP A 270 0.33 15.54 -4.71
C TRP A 270 -0.91 15.65 -3.82
N TRP A 271 -1.25 14.55 -3.13
CA TRP A 271 -2.39 14.54 -2.22
C TRP A 271 -2.17 15.46 -1.02
N VAL A 272 -1.02 15.39 -0.32
CA VAL A 272 -0.72 16.29 0.80
C VAL A 272 -0.64 17.75 0.32
N ALA A 273 -0.04 18.02 -0.83
CA ALA A 273 0.00 19.37 -1.41
C ALA A 273 -1.40 19.92 -1.72
N SER A 274 -2.32 19.07 -2.17
CA SER A 274 -3.73 19.44 -2.35
C SER A 274 -4.41 19.78 -1.02
N ARG A 275 -4.05 19.10 0.07
CA ARG A 275 -4.56 19.37 1.42
C ARG A 275 -4.01 20.68 1.98
N VAL A 276 -2.72 20.96 1.78
CA VAL A 276 -2.13 22.26 2.11
C VAL A 276 -2.89 23.39 1.43
N ARG A 277 -3.19 23.27 0.13
CA ARG A 277 -4.00 24.27 -0.60
C ARG A 277 -5.36 24.49 0.05
N ALA A 278 -6.10 23.42 0.34
CA ALA A 278 -7.44 23.51 0.92
C ALA A 278 -7.42 24.15 2.32
N GLU A 279 -6.54 23.67 3.21
CA GLU A 279 -6.46 24.19 4.58
C GLU A 279 -5.89 25.61 4.65
N ARG A 280 -5.05 25.99 3.68
CA ARG A 280 -4.56 27.37 3.55
C ARG A 280 -5.71 28.35 3.36
N GLU A 281 -6.57 28.09 2.38
CA GLU A 281 -7.73 28.92 2.10
C GLU A 281 -8.67 28.98 3.31
N HIS A 282 -8.96 27.83 3.95
CA HIS A 282 -9.79 27.79 5.16
C HIS A 282 -9.25 28.64 6.31
N ALA A 283 -7.94 28.61 6.55
CA ALA A 283 -7.34 29.40 7.61
C ALA A 283 -7.25 30.90 7.25
N CYS A 284 -7.18 31.26 5.97
CA CYS A 284 -7.32 32.65 5.54
C CYS A 284 -8.78 33.13 5.65
N ASP A 285 -9.75 32.31 5.29
CA ASP A 285 -11.18 32.58 5.47
C ASP A 285 -11.48 32.89 6.95
N ASP A 286 -10.97 32.06 7.87
CA ASP A 286 -11.14 32.24 9.32
C ASP A 286 -10.52 33.57 9.81
N ALA A 287 -9.35 33.93 9.29
CA ALA A 287 -8.66 35.18 9.64
C ALA A 287 -9.39 36.41 9.10
N ALA A 288 -9.93 36.32 7.88
CA ALA A 288 -10.73 37.38 7.26
C ALA A 288 -12.01 37.63 8.06
N VAL A 289 -12.75 36.57 8.39
CA VAL A 289 -13.95 36.63 9.23
C VAL A 289 -13.65 37.19 10.62
N GLY A 290 -12.56 36.76 11.26
CA GLY A 290 -12.15 37.30 12.55
C GLY A 290 -11.79 38.80 12.50
N ALA A 291 -11.31 39.27 11.36
CA ALA A 291 -10.94 40.66 11.15
C ALA A 291 -12.10 41.55 10.68
N THR A 292 -13.15 41.03 10.06
CA THR A 292 -14.32 41.84 9.66
C THR A 292 -15.49 41.72 10.62
N GLY A 293 -15.65 40.57 11.28
CA GLY A 293 -16.71 40.32 12.26
C GLY A 293 -18.04 39.87 11.65
N ASP A 294 -18.18 39.80 10.33
CA ASP A 294 -19.40 39.38 9.65
C ASP A 294 -19.12 38.25 8.63
N VAL A 295 -19.52 37.03 9.01
CA VAL A 295 -19.40 35.81 8.20
C VAL A 295 -20.27 35.89 6.94
N LEU A 296 -21.48 36.43 7.04
CA LEU A 296 -22.44 36.46 5.92
C LEU A 296 -22.03 37.52 4.91
N LEU A 297 -21.50 38.65 5.37
CA LEU A 297 -20.87 39.64 4.48
C LEU A 297 -19.70 39.02 3.72
N TYR A 298 -18.81 38.30 4.41
CA TYR A 298 -17.67 37.66 3.78
C TYR A 298 -18.09 36.57 2.78
N ALA A 299 -19.02 35.69 3.14
CA ALA A 299 -19.55 34.67 2.24
C ALA A 299 -20.20 35.29 0.99
N ARG A 300 -20.93 36.41 1.14
CA ARG A 300 -21.48 37.18 0.02
C ARG A 300 -20.37 37.80 -0.84
N SER A 301 -19.31 38.33 -0.24
CA SER A 301 -18.16 38.87 -0.99
C SER A 301 -17.47 37.80 -1.84
N LEU A 302 -17.32 36.58 -1.33
CA LEU A 302 -16.77 35.44 -2.08
C LEU A 302 -17.68 35.04 -3.25
N ALA A 303 -19.00 34.98 -3.03
CA ALA A 303 -19.96 34.66 -4.08
C ALA A 303 -20.00 35.74 -5.18
N GLN A 304 -19.98 37.01 -4.78
CA GLN A 304 -19.97 38.14 -5.72
C GLN A 304 -18.69 38.19 -6.55
N MET A 305 -17.53 37.93 -5.94
CA MET A 305 -16.25 37.83 -6.65
C MET A 305 -16.26 36.71 -7.69
N GLU A 306 -16.85 35.56 -7.38
CA GLU A 306 -17.02 34.46 -8.33
C GLU A 306 -17.98 34.84 -9.48
N GLN A 307 -19.07 35.55 -9.18
CA GLN A 307 -19.99 36.05 -10.19
C GLN A 307 -19.31 37.03 -11.16
N LEU A 308 -18.57 38.01 -10.63
CA LEU A 308 -17.80 38.97 -11.45
C LEU A 308 -16.75 38.28 -12.33
N ARG A 309 -16.14 37.18 -11.85
CA ARG A 309 -15.24 36.36 -12.68
C ARG A 309 -15.98 35.68 -13.84
N ARG A 310 -17.17 35.13 -13.59
CA ARG A 310 -17.99 34.44 -14.60
C ARG A 310 -18.48 35.39 -15.69
N GLU A 311 -18.92 36.59 -15.32
CA GLU A 311 -19.41 37.60 -16.25
C GLU A 311 -18.35 38.07 -17.25
N ARG A 312 -17.06 37.93 -16.93
CA ARG A 312 -15.95 38.21 -17.84
C ARG A 312 -15.65 37.12 -18.87
N GLY A 313 -16.20 35.91 -18.72
CA GLY A 313 -16.20 34.89 -19.78
C GLY A 313 -14.87 34.22 -20.13
N GLU A 314 -13.83 34.33 -19.29
CA GLU A 314 -12.46 33.92 -19.65
C GLU A 314 -12.07 32.49 -19.20
N THR A 315 -12.90 31.78 -18.43
CA THR A 315 -12.62 30.39 -18.00
C THR A 315 -13.23 29.32 -18.92
N PRO A 316 -12.43 28.38 -19.48
CA PRO A 316 -12.94 27.21 -20.20
C PRO A 316 -13.86 26.35 -19.33
N ALA A 317 -14.93 25.81 -19.90
CA ALA A 317 -15.93 24.98 -19.20
C ALA A 317 -15.33 23.78 -18.42
N LEU A 318 -14.19 23.25 -18.87
CA LEU A 318 -13.46 22.17 -18.17
C LEU A 318 -12.81 22.60 -16.84
N ALA A 319 -12.37 23.85 -16.72
CA ALA A 319 -11.81 24.39 -15.46
C ALA A 319 -12.92 24.68 -14.43
N LEU A 320 -14.15 24.89 -14.91
CA LEU A 320 -15.35 25.16 -14.11
C LEU A 320 -15.74 23.94 -13.25
N ALA A 321 -15.66 22.73 -13.80
CA ALA A 321 -15.98 21.48 -13.10
C ALA A 321 -14.99 21.17 -11.95
N ALA A 322 -13.73 21.59 -12.08
CA ALA A 322 -12.70 21.37 -11.08
C ALA A 322 -12.76 22.38 -9.91
N ASN A 323 -13.04 23.66 -10.19
CA ASN A 323 -12.98 24.73 -9.18
C ASN A 323 -14.32 25.03 -8.48
N GLY A 324 -15.48 24.81 -9.13
CA GLY A 324 -16.80 25.15 -8.57
C GLY A 324 -17.11 24.42 -7.24
N GLY A 325 -16.60 23.19 -7.08
CA GLY A 325 -16.74 22.43 -5.84
C GLY A 325 -15.90 22.95 -4.67
N SER A 326 -14.90 23.81 -4.89
CA SER A 326 -14.04 24.35 -3.82
C SER A 326 -14.66 25.56 -3.12
N LEU A 327 -15.27 26.48 -3.88
CA LEU A 327 -15.93 27.68 -3.34
C LEU A 327 -17.17 27.32 -2.53
N MET A 328 -18.01 26.42 -3.06
CA MET A 328 -19.21 25.96 -2.35
C MET A 328 -18.84 25.33 -1.00
N ARG A 329 -17.78 24.49 -0.96
CA ARG A 329 -17.26 23.92 0.30
C ARG A 329 -16.80 24.98 1.29
N ARG A 330 -16.14 26.05 0.83
CA ARG A 330 -15.73 27.18 1.69
C ARG A 330 -16.93 27.93 2.26
N ILE A 331 -17.92 28.27 1.43
CA ILE A 331 -19.15 28.95 1.88
C ILE A 331 -19.95 28.07 2.85
N GLN A 332 -20.14 26.79 2.53
CA GLN A 332 -20.80 25.83 3.41
C GLN A 332 -20.10 25.72 4.76
N ARG A 333 -18.76 25.62 4.76
CA ARG A 333 -17.96 25.59 5.99
C ARG A 333 -18.20 26.85 6.82
N LEU A 334 -18.12 28.04 6.22
CA LEU A 334 -18.32 29.31 6.92
C LEU A 334 -19.71 29.40 7.58
N ILE A 335 -20.75 28.90 6.90
CA ILE A 335 -22.12 28.91 7.42
C ILE A 335 -22.34 27.85 8.51
N GLN A 336 -21.74 26.66 8.37
CA GLN A 336 -21.93 25.53 9.29
C GLN A 336 -21.13 25.65 10.60
N VAL A 337 -20.02 26.39 10.63
CA VAL A 337 -19.07 26.43 11.77
C VAL A 337 -19.61 27.15 13.03
N ARG A 338 -20.86 27.61 13.06
CA ARG A 338 -21.46 28.22 14.28
C ARG A 338 -21.66 27.27 15.48
N THR A 339 -21.34 25.97 15.40
CA THR A 339 -21.59 25.02 16.51
C THR A 339 -20.37 24.41 17.21
N HIS A 340 -19.13 24.73 16.85
CA HIS A 340 -17.96 24.19 17.56
C HIS A 340 -17.02 25.29 18.07
N THR A 341 -17.00 25.42 19.40
CA THR A 341 -16.03 26.19 20.17
C THR A 341 -14.60 25.69 19.87
N HIS A 342 -13.63 26.61 19.98
CA HIS A 342 -12.19 26.31 19.97
C HIS A 342 -11.87 25.23 21.02
N THR A 343 -11.89 23.97 20.63
CA THR A 343 -11.42 22.89 21.48
C THR A 343 -9.90 22.85 21.44
N ARG A 344 -9.30 22.72 22.63
CA ARG A 344 -7.85 22.52 22.79
C ARG A 344 -7.42 21.39 21.87
N THR A 345 -6.40 21.62 21.06
CA THR A 345 -5.72 20.56 20.29
C THR A 345 -5.42 19.42 21.25
N PRO A 346 -5.99 18.22 21.06
CA PRO A 346 -5.74 17.12 21.97
C PRO A 346 -4.24 16.80 21.94
N LEU A 347 -3.64 16.53 23.10
CA LEU A 347 -2.23 16.11 23.26
C LEU A 347 -1.80 15.01 22.26
N VAL A 348 -2.77 14.21 21.83
CA VAL A 348 -2.68 13.18 20.76
C VAL A 348 -2.16 13.73 19.43
N ALA A 349 -2.54 14.96 19.04
CA ALA A 349 -2.08 15.61 17.82
C ALA A 349 -0.58 15.94 17.85
N GLY A 350 -0.05 16.34 19.01
CA GLY A 350 1.38 16.57 19.22
C GLY A 350 2.17 15.27 19.30
N ALA A 351 1.61 14.23 19.93
CA ALA A 351 2.21 12.91 20.01
C ALA A 351 2.34 12.24 18.62
N LEU A 352 1.34 12.35 17.76
CA LEU A 352 1.39 11.82 16.39
C LEU A 352 2.44 12.53 15.51
N LEU A 353 2.64 13.83 15.71
CA LEU A 353 3.69 14.61 15.04
C LEU A 353 5.09 14.21 15.52
N PHE A 354 5.22 13.91 16.82
CA PHE A 354 6.46 13.39 17.41
C PHE A 354 6.77 11.96 16.92
N VAL A 355 5.76 11.09 16.81
CA VAL A 355 5.90 9.75 16.23
C VAL A 355 6.29 9.84 14.75
N MET A 356 5.70 10.76 13.98
CA MET A 356 6.06 10.99 12.57
C MET A 356 7.54 11.41 12.41
N LEU A 357 8.04 12.24 13.33
CA LEU A 357 9.45 12.62 13.38
C LEU A 357 10.36 11.46 13.83
N CYS A 358 9.94 10.65 14.81
CA CYS A 358 10.71 9.51 15.31
C CYS A 358 10.81 8.38 14.27
N CYS A 359 9.73 8.07 13.54
CA CYS A 359 9.76 7.07 12.47
C CYS A 359 10.64 7.51 11.30
N ALA A 360 10.64 8.81 10.97
CA ALA A 360 11.54 9.39 9.98
C ALA A 360 13.02 9.25 10.39
N LEU A 361 13.34 9.45 11.68
CA LEU A 361 14.70 9.31 12.21
C LEU A 361 15.14 7.84 12.38
N ALA A 362 14.21 6.93 12.69
CA ALA A 362 14.47 5.50 12.79
C ALA A 362 14.74 4.88 11.40
N GLY A 363 14.01 5.30 10.37
CA GLY A 363 14.25 4.88 8.98
C GLY A 363 15.62 5.33 8.44
N ALA A 364 16.15 6.47 8.92
CA ALA A 364 17.50 6.92 8.59
C ALA A 364 18.61 6.13 9.32
N ARG A 365 18.30 5.47 10.45
CA ARG A 365 19.25 4.64 11.22
C ARG A 365 19.38 3.22 10.69
N ALA A 366 18.35 2.67 10.05
CA ALA A 366 18.40 1.35 9.42
C ALA A 366 19.36 1.25 8.22
N LEU A 367 19.91 2.38 7.77
CA LEU A 367 20.84 2.50 6.64
C LEU A 367 22.32 2.68 7.06
N LEU A 368 22.63 2.72 8.35
CA LEU A 368 24.01 2.63 8.83
C LEU A 368 24.36 1.16 9.02
N PRO A 369 25.41 0.62 8.35
CA PRO A 369 25.95 -0.67 8.74
C PRO A 369 26.48 -0.49 10.16
N LEU A 370 25.82 -1.14 11.12
CA LEU A 370 26.34 -1.25 12.48
C LEU A 370 27.63 -2.07 12.40
N GLY A 371 28.75 -1.35 12.29
CA GLY A 371 30.06 -1.87 12.61
C GLY A 371 29.99 -2.46 14.01
N GLY A 372 30.38 -3.73 14.11
CA GLY A 372 30.45 -4.42 15.38
C GLY A 372 31.40 -3.71 16.31
N GLU A 373 30.94 -3.48 17.54
CA GLU A 373 31.77 -3.51 18.73
C GLU A 373 30.86 -3.74 19.94
N GLY A 374 31.37 -4.54 20.87
CA GLY A 374 30.59 -5.35 21.78
C GLY A 374 29.96 -4.59 22.94
N VAL A 375 28.84 -5.15 23.42
CA VAL A 375 28.51 -5.13 24.83
C VAL A 375 28.20 -6.57 25.23
N ALA A 376 28.99 -7.05 26.19
CA ALA A 376 28.95 -8.39 26.73
C ALA A 376 27.74 -8.59 27.67
N GLU A 377 27.14 -9.79 27.52
CA GLU A 377 26.78 -10.73 28.57
C GLU A 377 25.61 -10.44 29.54
N ALA A 378 24.51 -11.17 29.32
CA ALA A 378 23.73 -12.03 30.25
C ALA A 378 22.29 -12.12 29.73
N ALA A 379 21.63 -13.26 29.53
CA ALA A 379 21.83 -14.60 30.05
C ALA A 379 21.35 -15.64 29.02
N GLY A 380 21.97 -16.82 29.05
CA GLY A 380 21.79 -17.87 28.08
C GLY A 380 20.38 -18.43 27.98
N LEU A 381 19.99 -18.72 26.75
CA LEU A 381 19.29 -19.94 26.38
C LEU A 381 20.01 -20.49 25.14
N ASP A 382 20.38 -21.76 25.24
CA ASP A 382 21.14 -22.53 24.27
C ASP A 382 20.76 -22.22 22.82
N SER A 383 21.75 -21.80 22.03
CA SER A 383 21.67 -21.95 20.57
C SER A 383 21.94 -23.40 20.24
N THR A 384 20.88 -24.20 20.35
CA THR A 384 20.79 -25.47 19.62
C THR A 384 21.09 -25.17 18.14
N PRO A 385 21.94 -25.96 17.45
CA PRO A 385 22.19 -25.76 16.03
C PRO A 385 20.85 -25.71 15.30
N ALA A 386 20.68 -24.73 14.41
CA ALA A 386 19.48 -24.62 13.58
C ALA A 386 19.21 -25.99 12.95
N ALA A 387 18.19 -26.66 13.47
CA ALA A 387 17.69 -27.88 12.88
C ALA A 387 17.32 -27.56 11.43
N ASP A 388 17.70 -28.46 10.53
CA ASP A 388 17.21 -28.59 9.18
C ASP A 388 15.67 -28.42 9.15
N THR A 389 15.18 -27.18 9.03
CA THR A 389 13.74 -26.90 9.02
C THR A 389 13.22 -27.16 7.61
N ARG A 390 12.91 -28.42 7.36
CA ARG A 390 12.12 -28.84 6.21
C ARG A 390 10.81 -28.04 6.19
N ARG A 391 10.59 -27.21 5.18
CA ARG A 391 9.34 -26.44 5.04
C ARG A 391 8.22 -27.38 4.66
N GLU A 392 7.04 -27.20 5.24
CA GLU A 392 5.88 -28.06 5.00
C GLU A 392 4.65 -27.22 4.64
N VAL A 393 3.83 -27.73 3.73
CA VAL A 393 2.58 -27.07 3.33
C VAL A 393 1.45 -28.07 3.12
N ALA A 394 0.31 -27.78 3.73
CA ALA A 394 -0.97 -28.41 3.45
C ALA A 394 -1.74 -27.60 2.42
N VAL A 395 -2.20 -28.27 1.36
CA VAL A 395 -2.97 -27.64 0.28
C VAL A 395 -4.46 -27.81 0.54
N THR A 396 -5.21 -26.71 0.51
CA THR A 396 -6.66 -26.72 0.66
C THR A 396 -7.33 -25.96 -0.48
N PHE A 397 -8.59 -26.33 -0.75
CA PHE A 397 -9.39 -25.69 -1.77
C PHE A 397 -10.70 -25.17 -1.18
N VAL A 398 -11.04 -23.91 -1.44
CA VAL A 398 -12.31 -23.28 -1.05
C VAL A 398 -13.26 -23.15 -2.24
N SER A 399 -14.53 -22.87 -1.96
CA SER A 399 -15.58 -22.70 -2.95
C SER A 399 -15.80 -23.91 -3.87
N PHE A 400 -15.63 -25.12 -3.34
CA PHE A 400 -15.77 -26.36 -4.11
C PHE A 400 -17.26 -26.68 -4.42
N PRO A 401 -17.60 -27.16 -5.63
CA PRO A 401 -16.73 -27.43 -6.77
C PRO A 401 -16.67 -26.22 -7.71
N GLY A 402 -15.52 -26.01 -8.33
CA GLY A 402 -15.31 -25.13 -9.48
C GLY A 402 -16.00 -23.77 -9.41
N ASN A 403 -15.34 -22.77 -8.80
CA ASN A 403 -15.86 -21.41 -8.81
C ASN A 403 -16.11 -20.95 -10.26
N GLY A 404 -17.31 -20.44 -10.57
CA GLY A 404 -17.65 -19.86 -11.88
C GLY A 404 -17.74 -20.81 -13.09
N ILE A 405 -17.65 -22.14 -12.93
CA ILE A 405 -17.87 -23.12 -14.02
C ILE A 405 -19.27 -23.72 -13.88
N TYR A 406 -20.19 -23.32 -14.75
CA TYR A 406 -21.60 -23.75 -14.65
C TYR A 406 -21.92 -25.01 -15.46
N ASP A 407 -21.11 -25.33 -16.46
CA ASP A 407 -21.25 -26.55 -17.26
C ASP A 407 -20.65 -27.76 -16.54
N ASN A 408 -21.47 -28.79 -16.32
CA ASN A 408 -21.07 -29.99 -15.57
C ASN A 408 -19.95 -30.77 -16.29
N GLY A 409 -19.91 -30.75 -17.64
CA GLY A 409 -18.85 -31.40 -18.41
C GLY A 409 -17.48 -30.75 -18.21
N ARG A 410 -17.40 -29.43 -18.38
CA ARG A 410 -16.19 -28.63 -18.13
C ARG A 410 -15.77 -28.70 -16.67
N LEU A 411 -16.72 -28.64 -15.74
CA LEU A 411 -16.46 -28.76 -14.31
C LEU A 411 -15.80 -30.11 -13.99
N ALA A 412 -16.42 -31.21 -14.43
CA ALA A 412 -15.87 -32.55 -14.23
C ALA A 412 -14.47 -32.71 -14.84
N ASN A 413 -14.26 -32.19 -16.07
CA ASN A 413 -12.96 -32.24 -16.72
C ASN A 413 -11.89 -31.49 -15.91
N LYS A 414 -12.15 -30.24 -15.51
CA LYS A 414 -11.20 -29.44 -14.74
C LYS A 414 -10.95 -30.03 -13.34
N THR A 415 -11.96 -30.51 -12.65
CA THR A 415 -11.80 -31.17 -11.35
C THR A 415 -10.94 -32.44 -11.47
N ARG A 416 -11.19 -33.29 -12.46
CA ARG A 416 -10.35 -34.48 -12.70
C ARG A 416 -8.93 -34.13 -13.13
N LYS A 417 -8.74 -33.06 -13.89
CA LYS A 417 -7.39 -32.54 -14.21
C LYS A 417 -6.65 -32.09 -12.96
N LEU A 418 -7.32 -31.35 -12.08
CA LEU A 418 -6.75 -30.95 -10.79
C LEU A 418 -6.37 -32.18 -9.95
N MET A 419 -7.25 -33.18 -9.81
CA MET A 419 -6.95 -34.42 -9.08
C MET A 419 -5.74 -35.17 -9.66
N ARG A 420 -5.61 -35.24 -10.99
CA ARG A 420 -4.41 -35.82 -11.63
C ARG A 420 -3.14 -35.06 -11.27
N SER A 421 -3.20 -33.73 -11.26
CA SER A 421 -2.05 -32.86 -10.93
C SER A 421 -1.67 -33.02 -9.45
N LEU A 422 -2.66 -33.11 -8.55
CA LEU A 422 -2.46 -33.39 -7.13
C LEU A 422 -1.80 -34.77 -6.92
N ALA A 423 -2.32 -35.80 -7.59
CA ALA A 423 -1.77 -37.15 -7.52
C ALA A 423 -0.32 -37.22 -8.06
N ALA A 424 -0.04 -36.56 -9.19
CA ALA A 424 1.30 -36.49 -9.77
C ALA A 424 2.33 -35.80 -8.86
N ASN A 425 1.86 -34.99 -7.91
CA ASN A 425 2.70 -34.26 -6.96
C ASN A 425 2.65 -34.82 -5.53
N ASP A 426 1.98 -35.95 -5.32
CA ASP A 426 1.76 -36.59 -4.01
C ASP A 426 1.09 -35.66 -2.98
N VAL A 427 0.06 -34.93 -3.43
CA VAL A 427 -0.68 -33.97 -2.59
C VAL A 427 -2.01 -34.57 -2.17
N LYS A 428 -2.24 -34.63 -0.85
CA LYS A 428 -3.54 -34.95 -0.25
C LYS A 428 -4.19 -33.69 0.29
N ALA A 429 -5.17 -33.17 -0.46
CA ALA A 429 -5.81 -31.88 -0.18
C ALA A 429 -7.14 -32.02 0.58
N VAL A 430 -7.60 -30.92 1.17
CA VAL A 430 -8.95 -30.76 1.73
C VAL A 430 -9.75 -29.81 0.84
N ALA A 431 -10.95 -30.20 0.42
CA ALA A 431 -11.85 -29.32 -0.32
C ALA A 431 -13.03 -28.87 0.56
N PHE A 432 -13.17 -27.57 0.75
CA PHE A 432 -14.26 -26.91 1.46
C PHE A 432 -15.42 -26.61 0.51
N VAL A 433 -16.58 -27.17 0.85
CA VAL A 433 -17.70 -27.31 -0.07
C VAL A 433 -18.84 -26.39 0.31
N ASN A 434 -19.37 -25.68 -0.70
CA ASN A 434 -20.64 -24.97 -0.62
C ASN A 434 -21.75 -25.88 -1.12
N GLU A 435 -22.45 -26.54 -0.20
CA GLU A 435 -23.34 -27.65 -0.56
C GLU A 435 -24.52 -27.23 -1.45
N ALA A 436 -24.96 -25.96 -1.40
CA ALA A 436 -26.00 -25.45 -2.31
C ALA A 436 -25.66 -25.61 -3.79
N ARG A 437 -24.37 -25.75 -4.16
CA ARG A 437 -23.93 -25.96 -5.55
C ARG A 437 -24.17 -27.38 -6.07
N PHE A 438 -24.61 -28.29 -5.20
CA PHE A 438 -24.96 -29.68 -5.51
C PHE A 438 -26.47 -29.88 -5.54
N TYR A 439 -27.25 -28.80 -5.52
CA TYR A 439 -28.68 -28.81 -5.73
C TYR A 439 -29.01 -28.06 -7.02
N LYS A 440 -29.99 -28.57 -7.76
CA LYS A 440 -30.60 -27.89 -8.91
C LYS A 440 -31.60 -26.85 -8.41
N GLU A 441 -32.11 -26.02 -9.33
CA GLU A 441 -33.08 -24.96 -9.00
C GLU A 441 -34.39 -25.50 -8.41
N ASP A 442 -34.77 -26.74 -8.75
CA ASP A 442 -35.93 -27.43 -8.20
C ASP A 442 -35.70 -28.04 -6.80
N GLY A 443 -34.49 -27.88 -6.24
CA GLY A 443 -34.11 -28.42 -4.94
C GLY A 443 -33.70 -29.89 -4.95
N THR A 444 -33.69 -30.56 -6.11
CA THR A 444 -33.18 -31.92 -6.25
C THR A 444 -31.65 -31.93 -6.30
N GLN A 445 -31.04 -33.04 -5.89
CA GLN A 445 -29.59 -33.20 -5.90
C GLN A 445 -29.05 -33.31 -7.35
N ASP A 446 -27.96 -32.62 -7.63
CA ASP A 446 -27.19 -32.79 -8.87
C ASP A 446 -26.25 -33.99 -8.70
N GLU A 447 -26.72 -35.15 -9.18
CA GLU A 447 -25.98 -36.41 -9.13
C GLU A 447 -24.62 -36.34 -9.83
N ALA A 448 -24.52 -35.60 -10.94
CA ALA A 448 -23.26 -35.48 -11.69
C ALA A 448 -22.21 -34.71 -10.89
N ARG A 449 -22.62 -33.63 -10.20
CA ARG A 449 -21.73 -32.90 -9.29
C ARG A 449 -21.41 -33.71 -8.04
N THR A 450 -22.40 -34.40 -7.49
CA THR A 450 -22.23 -35.25 -6.30
C THR A 450 -21.21 -36.36 -6.55
N ALA A 451 -21.25 -36.98 -7.73
CA ALA A 451 -20.28 -38.00 -8.13
C ALA A 451 -18.83 -37.49 -8.04
N LEU A 452 -18.58 -36.20 -8.35
CA LEU A 452 -17.25 -35.60 -8.22
C LEU A 452 -16.76 -35.52 -6.77
N LEU A 453 -17.64 -35.36 -5.78
CA LEU A 453 -17.26 -35.45 -4.37
C LEU A 453 -16.85 -36.88 -4.00
N GLY A 454 -17.54 -37.88 -4.56
CA GLY A 454 -17.16 -39.28 -4.43
C GLY A 454 -15.77 -39.54 -5.02
N GLU A 455 -15.54 -39.13 -6.27
CA GLU A 455 -14.23 -39.26 -6.94
C GLU A 455 -13.11 -38.55 -6.17
N TRP A 456 -13.38 -37.39 -5.58
CA TRP A 456 -12.43 -36.65 -4.74
C TRP A 456 -12.01 -37.43 -3.49
N LEU A 457 -12.99 -38.02 -2.79
CA LEU A 457 -12.74 -38.89 -1.64
C LEU A 457 -12.01 -40.16 -2.05
N ASP A 458 -12.37 -40.77 -3.17
CA ASP A 458 -11.76 -42.00 -3.69
C ASP A 458 -10.29 -41.77 -4.12
N ALA A 459 -9.93 -40.54 -4.51
CA ALA A 459 -8.54 -40.12 -4.73
C ALA A 459 -7.72 -39.94 -3.42
N GLY A 460 -8.36 -40.12 -2.26
CA GLY A 460 -7.76 -40.00 -0.93
C GLY A 460 -7.66 -38.56 -0.43
N HIS A 461 -8.43 -37.64 -1.01
CA HIS A 461 -8.57 -36.27 -0.50
C HIS A 461 -9.70 -36.20 0.53
N GLU A 462 -9.77 -35.10 1.27
CA GLU A 462 -10.81 -34.90 2.29
C GLU A 462 -11.78 -33.78 1.91
N LEU A 463 -12.94 -33.76 2.57
CA LEU A 463 -13.95 -32.72 2.43
C LEU A 463 -14.09 -31.92 3.73
N GLY A 464 -14.44 -30.65 3.59
CA GLY A 464 -14.76 -29.73 4.68
C GLY A 464 -16.01 -28.93 4.38
N ASN A 465 -16.65 -28.42 5.43
CA ASN A 465 -17.87 -27.62 5.33
C ASN A 465 -17.53 -26.13 5.16
N GLU A 466 -18.11 -25.47 4.15
CA GLU A 466 -18.00 -24.03 3.90
C GLU A 466 -19.36 -23.31 3.99
N THR A 467 -20.28 -23.87 4.78
CA THR A 467 -21.71 -23.52 4.87
C THR A 467 -22.51 -23.87 3.61
N PHE A 468 -23.84 -23.73 3.68
CA PHE A 468 -24.71 -24.08 2.56
C PHE A 468 -24.52 -23.13 1.35
N LYS A 469 -24.55 -21.81 1.57
CA LYS A 469 -24.51 -20.77 0.52
C LYS A 469 -23.36 -19.78 0.71
N HIS A 470 -22.20 -20.24 1.19
CA HIS A 470 -21.05 -19.38 1.45
C HIS A 470 -21.42 -18.20 2.39
N THR A 471 -22.18 -18.51 3.45
CA THR A 471 -22.79 -17.56 4.38
C THR A 471 -21.75 -16.94 5.31
N ASN A 472 -21.60 -15.62 5.23
CA ASN A 472 -20.68 -14.85 6.06
C ASN A 472 -21.29 -14.55 7.44
N LEU A 473 -20.66 -15.03 8.52
CA LEU A 473 -21.10 -14.80 9.91
C LEU A 473 -21.22 -13.30 10.24
N TYR A 474 -20.40 -12.42 9.68
CA TYR A 474 -20.52 -10.97 9.90
C TYR A 474 -21.83 -10.36 9.35
N ARG A 475 -22.47 -11.02 8.39
CA ARG A 475 -23.65 -10.47 7.67
C ARG A 475 -24.99 -11.01 8.15
N VAL A 476 -24.98 -12.08 8.93
CA VAL A 476 -26.20 -12.78 9.36
C VAL A 476 -26.15 -12.98 10.87
N SER A 477 -27.28 -13.32 11.48
CA SER A 477 -27.28 -13.71 12.88
C SER A 477 -26.55 -15.03 13.11
N LEU A 478 -26.04 -15.24 14.33
CA LEU A 478 -25.44 -16.52 14.73
C LEU A 478 -26.37 -17.71 14.46
N ALA A 479 -27.68 -17.58 14.69
CA ALA A 479 -28.66 -18.64 14.46
C ALA A 479 -28.80 -18.98 12.95
N GLU A 480 -28.83 -17.97 12.08
CA GLU A 480 -28.86 -18.16 10.63
C GLU A 480 -27.56 -18.79 10.13
N PHE A 481 -26.42 -18.37 10.68
CA PHE A 481 -25.12 -18.98 10.38
C PHE A 481 -25.10 -20.46 10.79
N GLN A 482 -25.47 -20.80 12.02
CA GLN A 482 -25.56 -22.18 12.51
C GLN A 482 -26.49 -23.03 11.62
N THR A 483 -27.64 -22.49 11.24
CA THR A 483 -28.57 -23.15 10.31
C THR A 483 -27.90 -23.41 8.95
N SER A 484 -27.14 -22.44 8.43
CA SER A 484 -26.41 -22.59 7.17
C SER A 484 -25.29 -23.64 7.27
N VAL A 485 -24.61 -23.74 8.40
CA VAL A 485 -23.61 -24.80 8.66
C VAL A 485 -24.28 -26.18 8.62
N LEU A 486 -25.41 -26.36 9.31
CA LEU A 486 -26.14 -27.63 9.34
C LEU A 486 -26.70 -28.04 7.98
N LYS A 487 -27.18 -27.08 7.19
CA LYS A 487 -27.62 -27.35 5.82
C LYS A 487 -26.45 -27.68 4.90
N GLY A 488 -25.26 -27.16 5.17
CA GLY A 488 -24.05 -27.36 4.38
C GLY A 488 -23.25 -28.61 4.72
N GLU A 489 -23.85 -29.63 5.35
CA GLU A 489 -23.17 -30.88 5.68
C GLU A 489 -23.96 -32.15 5.32
N GLN A 490 -25.13 -32.06 4.67
CA GLN A 490 -26.04 -33.20 4.50
C GLN A 490 -25.46 -34.24 3.53
N ILE A 491 -25.12 -33.83 2.31
CA ILE A 491 -24.53 -34.67 1.27
C ILE A 491 -23.14 -35.15 1.72
N MET A 492 -22.31 -34.23 2.22
CA MET A 492 -20.93 -34.56 2.60
C MET A 492 -20.86 -35.54 3.76
N SER A 493 -21.65 -35.33 4.81
CA SER A 493 -21.63 -36.22 5.99
C SER A 493 -22.08 -37.63 5.64
N LYS A 494 -22.97 -37.79 4.65
CA LYS A 494 -23.35 -39.10 4.12
C LYS A 494 -22.18 -39.71 3.35
N LEU A 495 -21.65 -39.02 2.35
CA LEU A 495 -20.58 -39.53 1.49
C LEU A 495 -19.31 -39.93 2.25
N VAL A 496 -18.93 -39.14 3.25
CA VAL A 496 -17.76 -39.39 4.10
C VAL A 496 -18.01 -40.58 5.03
N ARG A 497 -19.22 -40.71 5.60
CA ARG A 497 -19.60 -41.82 6.47
C ARG A 497 -19.70 -43.15 5.73
N ASP A 498 -20.23 -43.13 4.50
CA ASP A 498 -20.31 -44.30 3.63
C ASP A 498 -18.91 -44.88 3.31
N ARG A 499 -17.85 -44.06 3.46
CA ARG A 499 -16.44 -44.42 3.31
C ARG A 499 -15.70 -44.60 4.64
N GLY A 500 -16.42 -44.68 5.76
CA GLY A 500 -15.85 -44.89 7.10
C GLY A 500 -15.10 -43.68 7.68
N GLY A 501 -15.21 -42.50 7.07
CA GLY A 501 -14.59 -41.27 7.55
C GLY A 501 -15.50 -40.42 8.44
N LYS A 502 -14.97 -39.28 8.91
CA LYS A 502 -15.72 -38.24 9.62
C LYS A 502 -15.49 -36.88 8.97
N LEU A 503 -16.58 -36.17 8.67
CA LEU A 503 -16.53 -34.77 8.26
C LEU A 503 -16.06 -33.93 9.45
N ARG A 504 -14.82 -33.47 9.40
CA ARG A 504 -14.14 -32.88 10.58
C ARG A 504 -13.51 -31.50 10.33
N TYR A 505 -13.67 -30.92 9.14
CA TYR A 505 -13.10 -29.61 8.84
C TYR A 505 -14.17 -28.58 8.49
N PHE A 506 -13.98 -27.35 8.96
CA PHE A 506 -14.86 -26.22 8.69
C PHE A 506 -14.05 -24.99 8.26
N SER A 507 -14.43 -24.36 7.15
CA SER A 507 -13.85 -23.09 6.71
C SER A 507 -14.89 -21.99 6.79
N TYR A 508 -14.52 -20.87 7.42
CA TYR A 508 -15.36 -19.68 7.45
C TYR A 508 -15.37 -19.02 6.06
N PRO A 509 -16.55 -18.78 5.46
CA PRO A 509 -16.65 -17.97 4.25
C PRO A 509 -15.98 -16.61 4.44
N TYR A 510 -15.17 -16.20 3.46
CA TYR A 510 -14.36 -14.96 3.50
C TYR A 510 -13.38 -14.88 4.67
N LEU A 511 -13.02 -16.01 5.29
CA LEU A 511 -12.25 -16.08 6.54
C LEU A 511 -12.81 -15.18 7.65
N ASN A 512 -14.11 -14.88 7.64
CA ASN A 512 -14.71 -13.98 8.63
C ASN A 512 -15.30 -14.78 9.80
N THR A 513 -14.79 -14.52 11.01
CA THR A 513 -15.18 -15.24 12.25
C THR A 513 -16.19 -14.49 13.11
N GLY A 514 -16.90 -13.51 12.54
CA GLY A 514 -17.92 -12.72 13.23
C GLY A 514 -17.46 -11.33 13.66
N SER A 515 -18.44 -10.55 14.10
CA SER A 515 -18.32 -9.12 14.40
C SER A 515 -17.78 -8.83 15.81
N THR A 516 -17.94 -9.77 16.75
CA THR A 516 -17.51 -9.64 18.14
C THR A 516 -16.86 -10.93 18.64
N LEU A 517 -16.01 -10.81 19.68
CA LEU A 517 -15.36 -11.98 20.29
C LEU A 517 -16.38 -12.95 20.93
N ALA A 518 -17.49 -12.42 21.45
CA ALA A 518 -18.57 -13.23 22.02
C ALA A 518 -19.28 -14.06 20.94
N GLU A 519 -19.61 -13.44 19.79
CA GLU A 519 -20.20 -14.13 18.64
C GLU A 519 -19.27 -15.19 18.09
N LYS A 520 -17.97 -14.86 17.91
CA LYS A 520 -16.94 -15.81 17.51
C LYS A 520 -16.88 -17.01 18.47
N THR A 521 -16.76 -16.74 19.77
CA THR A 521 -16.65 -17.80 20.79
C THR A 521 -17.87 -18.73 20.77
N ALA A 522 -19.07 -18.18 20.60
CA ALA A 522 -20.30 -18.96 20.51
C ALA A 522 -20.36 -19.80 19.22
N ALA A 523 -19.96 -19.23 18.08
CA ALA A 523 -19.87 -19.95 16.81
C ALA A 523 -18.86 -21.10 16.87
N GLU A 524 -17.66 -20.84 17.37
CA GLU A 524 -16.62 -21.87 17.49
C GLU A 524 -16.98 -22.95 18.51
N LYS A 525 -17.68 -22.60 19.60
CA LYS A 525 -18.23 -23.60 20.54
C LYS A 525 -19.18 -24.54 19.82
N PHE A 526 -20.13 -23.99 19.07
CA PHE A 526 -21.07 -24.78 18.25
C PHE A 526 -20.33 -25.68 17.24
N LEU A 527 -19.31 -25.16 16.55
CA LEU A 527 -18.52 -25.95 15.59
C LEU A 527 -17.75 -27.08 16.29
N ARG A 528 -17.11 -26.81 17.44
CA ARG A 528 -16.38 -27.82 18.23
C ARG A 528 -17.29 -28.91 18.78
N GLU A 529 -18.49 -28.57 19.26
CA GLU A 529 -19.49 -29.54 19.73
C GLU A 529 -19.92 -30.51 18.62
N ARG A 530 -19.83 -30.09 17.35
CA ARG A 530 -20.05 -30.96 16.17
C ARG A 530 -18.81 -31.73 15.73
N GLY A 531 -17.67 -31.51 16.38
CA GLY A 531 -16.40 -32.15 16.05
C GLY A 531 -15.69 -31.55 14.84
N TYR A 532 -15.97 -30.30 14.49
CA TYR A 532 -15.22 -29.56 13.49
C TYR A 532 -13.93 -29.00 14.07
N GLN A 533 -12.85 -29.17 13.31
CA GLN A 533 -11.63 -28.40 13.37
C GLN A 533 -11.73 -27.25 12.36
N ILE A 534 -11.42 -26.04 12.82
CA ILE A 534 -11.46 -24.84 11.98
C ILE A 534 -10.26 -24.85 11.04
N HIS A 535 -10.48 -24.49 9.79
CA HIS A 535 -9.48 -24.29 8.74
C HIS A 535 -8.62 -23.05 9.03
N PRO A 536 -7.38 -23.22 9.50
CA PRO A 536 -6.56 -22.11 9.95
C PRO A 536 -5.65 -21.64 8.83
N VAL A 537 -6.21 -20.90 7.87
CA VAL A 537 -5.49 -20.46 6.65
C VAL A 537 -4.32 -19.56 7.03
N THR A 538 -3.09 -19.95 6.71
CA THR A 538 -1.89 -19.14 6.98
C THR A 538 -1.33 -18.50 5.71
N ILE A 539 -1.47 -19.15 4.55
CA ILE A 539 -1.21 -18.54 3.25
C ILE A 539 -2.55 -18.16 2.62
N ASP A 540 -3.07 -17.01 3.06
CA ASP A 540 -4.17 -16.31 2.40
C ASP A 540 -3.63 -15.48 1.23
N ASN A 541 -4.36 -15.45 0.14
CA ASN A 541 -3.92 -14.86 -1.13
C ASN A 541 -5.13 -14.47 -2.00
N MET A 542 -4.85 -13.80 -3.11
CA MET A 542 -5.85 -13.26 -4.04
C MET A 542 -6.09 -14.19 -5.24
N ASP A 543 -5.86 -15.50 -5.14
CA ASP A 543 -6.09 -16.41 -6.27
C ASP A 543 -7.54 -16.40 -6.76
N TRP A 544 -8.50 -16.09 -5.91
CA TRP A 544 -9.90 -15.94 -6.29
C TRP A 544 -10.10 -14.85 -7.35
N LEU A 545 -9.29 -13.78 -7.31
CA LEU A 545 -9.32 -12.70 -8.28
C LEU A 545 -8.71 -13.13 -9.61
N PHE A 546 -7.57 -13.83 -9.56
CA PHE A 546 -6.97 -14.45 -10.75
C PHE A 546 -7.92 -15.48 -11.38
N SER A 547 -8.57 -16.30 -10.56
CA SER A 547 -9.55 -17.29 -10.99
C SER A 547 -10.75 -16.60 -11.65
N HIS A 548 -11.21 -15.46 -11.12
CA HIS A 548 -12.31 -14.70 -11.72
C HIS A 548 -11.94 -14.20 -13.12
N ALA A 549 -10.79 -13.54 -13.25
CA ALA A 549 -10.26 -13.05 -14.53
C ALA A 549 -10.04 -14.20 -15.53
N TYR A 550 -9.51 -15.33 -15.06
CA TYR A 550 -9.23 -16.50 -15.89
C TYR A 550 -10.52 -17.09 -16.46
N ILE A 551 -11.59 -17.18 -15.67
CA ILE A 551 -12.87 -17.70 -16.13
C ILE A 551 -13.54 -16.73 -17.11
N GLU A 552 -13.45 -15.43 -16.88
CA GLU A 552 -13.95 -14.42 -17.82
C GLU A 552 -13.24 -14.53 -19.17
N ALA A 553 -11.92 -14.68 -19.17
CA ALA A 553 -11.12 -14.89 -20.38
C ALA A 553 -11.46 -16.23 -21.06
N LEU A 554 -11.67 -17.32 -20.30
CA LEU A 554 -12.12 -18.61 -20.84
C LEU A 554 -13.48 -18.52 -21.53
N ARG A 555 -14.40 -17.70 -21.00
CA ARG A 555 -15.73 -17.49 -21.62
C ARG A 555 -15.66 -16.66 -22.90
N ARG A 556 -14.67 -15.76 -22.99
CA ARG A 556 -14.42 -14.92 -24.17
C ARG A 556 -13.49 -15.56 -25.20
N GLU A 557 -12.95 -16.75 -24.90
CA GLU A 557 -11.94 -17.42 -25.72
C GLU A 557 -10.70 -16.54 -25.96
N ASP A 558 -10.33 -15.72 -24.96
CA ASP A 558 -9.21 -14.79 -25.02
C ASP A 558 -7.91 -15.46 -24.56
N GLU A 559 -7.26 -16.17 -25.49
CA GLU A 559 -6.02 -16.90 -25.21
C GLU A 559 -4.85 -16.00 -24.78
N ALA A 560 -4.81 -14.75 -25.24
CA ALA A 560 -3.76 -13.81 -24.84
C ALA A 560 -3.88 -13.46 -23.35
N THR A 561 -5.08 -13.15 -22.88
CA THR A 561 -5.33 -12.90 -21.46
C THR A 561 -5.12 -14.16 -20.62
N LEU A 562 -5.53 -15.33 -21.11
CA LEU A 562 -5.28 -16.60 -20.42
C LEU A 562 -3.78 -16.88 -20.24
N ALA A 563 -2.99 -16.71 -21.29
CA ALA A 563 -1.54 -16.89 -21.24
C ALA A 563 -0.88 -15.90 -20.27
N ARG A 564 -1.31 -14.63 -20.29
CA ARG A 564 -0.80 -13.61 -19.36
C ARG A 564 -1.11 -13.95 -17.90
N ILE A 565 -2.35 -14.34 -17.60
CA ILE A 565 -2.75 -14.71 -16.23
C ILE A 565 -1.90 -15.88 -15.73
N ARG A 566 -1.69 -16.93 -16.55
CA ARG A 566 -0.83 -18.07 -16.19
C ARG A 566 0.62 -17.65 -15.92
N ALA A 567 1.16 -16.77 -16.76
CA ALA A 567 2.53 -16.27 -16.62
C ALA A 567 2.75 -15.43 -15.36
N GLU A 568 1.73 -14.68 -14.91
CA GLU A 568 1.83 -13.83 -13.71
C GLU A 568 1.43 -14.55 -12.41
N TYR A 569 0.62 -15.63 -12.50
CA TYR A 569 0.06 -16.30 -11.33
C TYR A 569 1.09 -17.03 -10.46
N VAL A 570 1.98 -17.83 -11.04
CA VAL A 570 2.99 -18.57 -10.26
C VAL A 570 4.01 -17.62 -9.60
N PRO A 571 4.54 -16.58 -10.28
CA PRO A 571 5.37 -15.57 -9.63
C PRO A 571 4.66 -14.79 -8.52
N TYR A 572 3.35 -14.53 -8.67
CA TYR A 572 2.56 -13.95 -7.59
C TYR A 572 2.48 -14.87 -6.37
N MET A 573 2.21 -16.16 -6.58
CA MET A 573 2.19 -17.13 -5.49
C MET A 573 3.55 -17.27 -4.82
N GLU A 574 4.65 -17.25 -5.58
CA GLU A 574 6.01 -17.27 -5.02
C GLU A 574 6.28 -16.10 -4.07
N ARG A 575 5.84 -14.88 -4.43
CA ARG A 575 5.88 -13.71 -3.53
C ARG A 575 5.01 -13.89 -2.27
N MET A 576 3.87 -14.55 -2.40
CA MET A 576 3.01 -14.85 -1.25
C MET A 576 3.68 -15.81 -0.26
N PHE A 577 4.40 -16.82 -0.76
CA PHE A 577 5.19 -17.70 0.09
C PHE A 577 6.31 -16.93 0.80
N GLU A 578 7.08 -16.10 0.08
CA GLU A 578 8.12 -15.26 0.67
C GLU A 578 7.57 -14.32 1.77
N PHE A 579 6.44 -13.68 1.52
CA PHE A 579 5.74 -12.86 2.50
C PHE A 579 5.38 -13.64 3.76
N VAL A 580 4.78 -14.82 3.61
CA VAL A 580 4.33 -15.65 4.75
C VAL A 580 5.50 -16.24 5.52
N GLU A 581 6.59 -16.61 4.85
CA GLU A 581 7.82 -17.07 5.50
C GLU A 581 8.39 -15.96 6.43
N GLY A 582 8.46 -14.73 5.93
CA GLY A 582 8.86 -13.56 6.72
C GLY A 582 7.91 -13.31 7.89
N TYR A 583 6.61 -13.30 7.62
CA TYR A 583 5.59 -13.01 8.63
C TYR A 583 5.49 -14.09 9.72
N SER A 584 5.76 -15.34 9.36
CA SER A 584 5.87 -16.45 10.32
C SER A 584 7.01 -16.24 11.30
N ARG A 585 8.20 -15.87 10.81
CA ARG A 585 9.36 -15.59 11.68
C ARG A 585 9.10 -14.42 12.62
N GLU A 586 8.42 -13.39 12.13
CA GLU A 586 8.08 -12.22 12.94
C GLU A 586 7.03 -12.52 14.01
N VAL A 587 5.90 -13.13 13.63
CA VAL A 587 4.75 -13.32 14.52
C VAL A 587 4.92 -14.54 15.42
N VAL A 588 5.45 -15.65 14.90
CA VAL A 588 5.58 -16.93 15.61
C VAL A 588 7.00 -17.10 16.18
N GLY A 589 7.99 -16.40 15.65
CA GLY A 589 9.40 -16.55 16.03
C GLY A 589 10.17 -17.58 15.21
N ARG A 590 9.48 -18.34 14.35
CA ARG A 590 10.05 -19.35 13.45
C ARG A 590 9.13 -19.62 12.27
N GLU A 591 9.66 -20.29 11.25
CA GLU A 591 8.82 -20.95 10.26
C GLU A 591 8.14 -22.20 10.87
N PHE A 592 6.98 -22.54 10.33
CA PHE A 592 6.17 -23.68 10.76
C PHE A 592 5.36 -24.20 9.55
N PRO A 593 4.81 -25.42 9.59
CA PRO A 593 4.00 -25.96 8.51
C PRO A 593 2.84 -25.02 8.16
N GLN A 594 2.68 -24.71 6.88
CA GLN A 594 1.69 -23.74 6.40
C GLN A 594 0.42 -24.41 5.88
N VAL A 595 -0.71 -23.71 5.94
CA VAL A 595 -1.98 -24.11 5.32
C VAL A 595 -2.29 -23.13 4.19
N LEU A 596 -2.15 -23.60 2.96
CA LEU A 596 -2.39 -22.86 1.73
C LEU A 596 -3.84 -22.99 1.29
N MET A 597 -4.52 -21.86 1.16
CA MET A 597 -5.87 -21.79 0.60
C MET A 597 -5.83 -21.44 -0.89
N LEU A 598 -6.46 -22.26 -1.72
CA LEU A 598 -6.67 -22.02 -3.15
C LEU A 598 -8.15 -22.10 -3.50
N THR A 599 -8.56 -21.51 -4.61
CA THR A 599 -9.89 -21.67 -5.18
C THR A 599 -9.91 -22.93 -6.05
N ALA A 600 -10.84 -23.86 -5.80
CA ALA A 600 -11.06 -24.98 -6.73
C ALA A 600 -11.67 -24.43 -8.04
N GLY A 601 -10.90 -24.45 -9.13
CA GLY A 601 -11.32 -23.84 -10.40
C GLY A 601 -10.39 -24.13 -11.56
N ALA A 602 -10.71 -23.58 -12.74
CA ALA A 602 -9.97 -23.83 -13.98
C ALA A 602 -8.51 -23.36 -13.92
N LEU A 603 -8.24 -22.24 -13.25
CA LEU A 603 -6.89 -21.69 -13.09
C LEU A 603 -5.97 -22.69 -12.39
N ASN A 604 -6.36 -23.13 -11.19
CA ASN A 604 -5.56 -24.08 -10.42
C ASN A 604 -5.52 -25.45 -11.09
N ALA A 605 -6.60 -25.90 -11.75
CA ALA A 605 -6.54 -27.11 -12.57
C ALA A 605 -5.51 -27.03 -13.71
N ASP A 606 -5.22 -25.83 -14.23
CA ASP A 606 -4.25 -25.63 -15.30
C ASP A 606 -2.84 -25.32 -14.81
N CYS A 607 -2.66 -24.77 -13.61
CA CYS A 607 -1.37 -24.28 -13.10
C CYS A 607 -0.82 -25.07 -11.90
N PHE A 608 -1.54 -26.06 -11.36
CA PHE A 608 -1.14 -26.71 -10.10
C PHE A 608 0.23 -27.37 -10.19
N ASP A 609 0.59 -28.00 -11.31
CA ASP A 609 1.92 -28.60 -11.48
C ASP A 609 3.04 -27.56 -11.38
N ASP A 610 2.82 -26.36 -11.92
CA ASP A 610 3.78 -25.26 -11.84
C ASP A 610 3.86 -24.68 -10.44
N LEU A 611 2.72 -24.55 -9.74
CA LEU A 611 2.68 -24.19 -8.33
C LEU A 611 3.42 -25.22 -7.47
N ALA A 612 3.20 -26.51 -7.73
CA ALA A 612 3.87 -27.58 -6.99
C ALA A 612 5.37 -27.59 -7.24
N ARG A 613 5.81 -27.36 -8.48
CA ARG A 613 7.23 -27.20 -8.82
C ARG A 613 7.83 -26.00 -8.12
N MET A 614 7.12 -24.87 -8.06
CA MET A 614 7.55 -23.68 -7.34
C MET A 614 7.69 -23.96 -5.83
N MET A 615 6.68 -24.56 -5.19
CA MET A 615 6.74 -24.92 -3.78
C MET A 615 7.91 -25.87 -3.46
N LYS A 616 8.11 -26.92 -4.27
CA LYS A 616 9.24 -27.85 -4.13
C LYS A 616 10.59 -27.14 -4.30
N ARG A 617 10.72 -26.26 -5.31
CA ARG A 617 11.92 -25.43 -5.50
C ARG A 617 12.24 -24.56 -4.28
N ARG A 618 11.21 -24.05 -3.58
CA ARG A 618 11.36 -23.27 -2.34
C ARG A 618 11.65 -24.13 -1.09
N GLY A 619 11.76 -25.45 -1.24
CA GLY A 619 12.05 -26.37 -0.14
C GLY A 619 10.81 -26.91 0.59
N TYR A 620 9.60 -26.69 0.07
CA TYR A 620 8.38 -27.22 0.68
C TYR A 620 8.16 -28.70 0.32
N SER A 621 7.86 -29.52 1.34
CA SER A 621 7.18 -30.80 1.20
C SER A 621 5.69 -30.67 1.47
N PHE A 622 4.90 -31.50 0.79
CA PHE A 622 3.46 -31.57 0.99
C PHE A 622 3.11 -32.45 2.19
N VAL A 623 2.22 -31.94 3.03
CA VAL A 623 1.67 -32.65 4.20
C VAL A 623 0.14 -32.53 4.20
N THR A 624 -0.54 -33.40 4.93
CA THR A 624 -1.99 -33.25 5.13
C THR A 624 -2.29 -32.08 6.07
N MET A 625 -3.51 -31.54 6.01
CA MET A 625 -3.92 -30.48 6.94
C MET A 625 -3.87 -30.96 8.41
N GLU A 626 -4.16 -32.25 8.66
CA GLU A 626 -4.01 -32.84 9.99
C GLU A 626 -2.55 -32.82 10.46
N GLN A 627 -1.59 -33.15 9.58
CA GLN A 627 -0.17 -33.12 9.91
C GLN A 627 0.30 -31.69 10.19
N ALA A 628 -0.01 -30.74 9.30
CA ALA A 628 0.40 -29.34 9.47
C ALA A 628 -0.12 -28.73 10.78
N THR A 629 -1.38 -29.00 11.12
CA THR A 629 -2.04 -28.40 12.30
C THR A 629 -1.66 -29.04 13.64
N ARG A 630 -0.76 -30.03 13.66
CA ARG A 630 -0.16 -30.55 14.90
C ARG A 630 0.88 -29.61 15.50
N ASP A 631 1.45 -28.72 14.70
CA ASP A 631 2.42 -27.73 15.14
C ASP A 631 1.82 -26.80 16.22
N GLU A 632 2.61 -26.48 17.24
CA GLU A 632 2.17 -25.68 18.40
C GLU A 632 1.72 -24.27 18.03
N ALA A 633 2.20 -23.71 16.91
CA ALA A 633 1.78 -22.41 16.41
C ALA A 633 0.24 -22.33 16.25
N TYR A 634 -0.41 -23.43 15.84
CA TYR A 634 -1.86 -23.48 15.68
C TYR A 634 -2.65 -23.48 17.00
N ARG A 635 -1.97 -23.53 18.15
CA ARG A 635 -2.57 -23.35 19.49
C ARG A 635 -2.49 -21.90 19.98
N LEU A 636 -1.88 -20.99 19.21
CA LEU A 636 -1.82 -19.58 19.57
C LEU A 636 -3.23 -18.99 19.72
N PRO A 637 -3.44 -18.10 20.72
CA PRO A 637 -4.73 -17.47 20.91
C PRO A 637 -5.06 -16.57 19.70
N ASP A 638 -6.34 -16.57 19.32
CA ASP A 638 -6.88 -15.70 18.29
C ASP A 638 -8.04 -14.87 18.88
N THR A 639 -7.73 -13.64 19.29
CA THR A 639 -8.72 -12.68 19.81
C THR A 639 -9.29 -11.78 18.73
N TYR A 640 -8.97 -12.01 17.45
CA TYR A 640 -9.46 -11.18 16.36
C TYR A 640 -10.95 -11.43 16.07
N ALA A 641 -11.71 -10.35 16.00
CA ALA A 641 -13.09 -10.31 15.52
C ALA A 641 -13.35 -8.96 14.83
N GLY A 642 -14.10 -8.95 13.74
CA GLY A 642 -14.30 -7.73 12.96
C GLY A 642 -14.89 -7.95 11.58
N LYS A 643 -14.97 -6.85 10.82
CA LYS A 643 -15.56 -6.84 9.47
C LYS A 643 -14.73 -7.59 8.44
N ARG A 644 -13.40 -7.56 8.58
CA ARG A 644 -12.48 -8.19 7.65
C ARG A 644 -12.23 -9.64 8.09
N GLY A 645 -12.07 -10.53 7.12
CA GLY A 645 -11.54 -11.86 7.35
C GLY A 645 -10.12 -11.91 6.83
N ASP A 646 -9.25 -12.60 7.56
CA ASP A 646 -7.80 -12.52 7.39
C ASP A 646 -7.15 -13.86 7.71
N SER A 647 -5.91 -14.03 7.25
CA SER A 647 -5.07 -15.18 7.59
C SER A 647 -4.87 -15.32 9.10
N TRP A 648 -4.65 -16.55 9.55
CA TRP A 648 -4.39 -16.87 10.95
C TRP A 648 -3.13 -16.20 11.48
N ILE A 649 -2.08 -16.07 10.67
CA ILE A 649 -0.87 -15.34 11.08
C ILE A 649 -1.20 -13.88 11.36
N ALA A 650 -2.00 -13.24 10.49
CA ALA A 650 -2.42 -11.85 10.71
C ALA A 650 -3.29 -11.69 11.97
N ARG A 651 -4.17 -12.65 12.23
CA ARG A 651 -5.00 -12.69 13.45
C ARG A 651 -4.15 -12.84 14.72
N TRP A 652 -3.14 -13.70 14.68
CA TRP A 652 -2.19 -13.87 15.79
C TRP A 652 -1.34 -12.62 15.99
N ALA A 653 -0.92 -11.95 14.92
CA ALA A 653 -0.21 -10.67 15.00
C ALA A 653 -1.06 -9.62 15.75
N VAL A 654 -2.32 -9.46 15.36
CA VAL A 654 -3.26 -8.55 16.05
C VAL A 654 -3.43 -8.94 17.52
N THR A 655 -3.56 -10.24 17.80
CA THR A 655 -3.68 -10.75 19.18
C THR A 655 -2.44 -10.44 20.03
N LYS A 656 -1.25 -10.45 19.41
CA LYS A 656 0.02 -10.07 20.04
C LYS A 656 0.27 -8.55 20.09
N GLY A 657 -0.64 -7.73 19.59
CA GLY A 657 -0.47 -6.27 19.51
C GLY A 657 0.58 -5.83 18.48
N MET A 658 0.88 -6.68 17.50
CA MET A 658 1.84 -6.42 16.42
C MET A 658 1.17 -5.68 15.26
N GLU A 659 1.99 -5.08 14.40
CA GLU A 659 1.51 -4.43 13.18
C GLU A 659 0.89 -5.45 12.22
N TYR A 660 -0.29 -5.13 11.72
CA TYR A 660 -0.99 -5.93 10.73
C TYR A 660 -0.37 -5.72 9.34
N LYS A 661 -0.08 -6.81 8.63
CA LYS A 661 0.43 -6.77 7.24
C LYS A 661 -0.57 -7.40 6.27
N ASP A 662 -0.91 -6.67 5.21
CA ASP A 662 -1.89 -7.07 4.21
C ASP A 662 -1.24 -7.87 3.06
N SER A 663 -1.80 -9.03 2.73
CA SER A 663 -1.39 -9.83 1.57
C SER A 663 -1.79 -9.21 0.23
N GLU A 664 -2.75 -8.28 0.20
CA GLU A 664 -3.27 -7.65 -1.02
C GLU A 664 -2.23 -6.77 -1.75
N GLU A 665 -1.23 -6.26 -1.04
CA GLU A 665 -0.18 -5.38 -1.60
C GLU A 665 0.74 -6.09 -2.60
N ASN A 666 0.75 -7.43 -2.61
CA ASN A 666 1.63 -8.25 -3.46
C ASN A 666 1.10 -8.51 -4.88
N LEU A 667 -0.10 -8.01 -5.21
CA LEU A 667 -0.72 -8.17 -6.52
C LEU A 667 0.16 -7.55 -7.62
N PRO A 668 0.35 -8.22 -8.78
CA PRO A 668 1.03 -7.59 -9.91
C PRO A 668 0.19 -6.43 -10.49
N PRO A 669 0.82 -5.41 -11.13
CA PRO A 669 0.12 -4.21 -11.59
C PRO A 669 -1.10 -4.50 -12.50
N PHE A 670 -1.01 -5.52 -13.35
CA PHE A 670 -2.14 -5.97 -14.18
C PHE A 670 -3.36 -6.36 -13.35
N MET A 671 -3.14 -7.13 -12.29
CA MET A 671 -4.21 -7.59 -11.40
C MET A 671 -4.69 -6.50 -10.45
N GLN A 672 -3.84 -5.54 -10.06
CA GLN A 672 -4.30 -4.35 -9.32
C GLN A 672 -5.29 -3.52 -10.14
N ASN A 673 -5.01 -3.32 -11.43
CA ASN A 673 -5.93 -2.65 -12.35
C ASN A 673 -7.22 -3.46 -12.51
N TYR A 674 -7.12 -4.77 -12.73
CA TYR A 674 -8.29 -5.65 -12.81
C TYR A 674 -9.14 -5.59 -11.53
N PHE A 675 -8.50 -5.59 -10.36
CA PHE A 675 -9.20 -5.50 -9.08
C PHE A 675 -9.96 -4.18 -8.93
N THR A 676 -9.33 -3.07 -9.33
CA THR A 676 -9.95 -1.74 -9.29
C THR A 676 -11.20 -1.70 -10.17
N GLU A 677 -11.14 -2.26 -11.37
CA GLU A 677 -12.30 -2.35 -12.27
C GLU A 677 -13.38 -3.29 -11.73
N PHE A 678 -12.99 -4.45 -11.18
CA PHE A 678 -13.91 -5.36 -10.53
C PHE A 678 -14.67 -4.68 -9.37
N GLN A 679 -13.98 -3.90 -8.53
CA GLN A 679 -14.61 -3.15 -7.44
C GLN A 679 -15.61 -2.10 -7.96
N LYS A 680 -15.25 -1.36 -9.02
CA LYS A 680 -16.18 -0.41 -9.67
C LYS A 680 -17.43 -1.11 -10.18
N GLN A 681 -17.28 -2.25 -10.85
CA GLN A 681 -18.41 -3.04 -11.34
C GLN A 681 -19.33 -3.51 -10.22
N GLN A 682 -18.75 -3.98 -9.10
CA GLN A 682 -19.53 -4.41 -7.93
C GLN A 682 -20.24 -3.24 -7.25
N ALA A 683 -19.60 -2.08 -7.14
CA ALA A 683 -20.23 -0.87 -6.62
C ALA A 683 -21.40 -0.41 -7.50
N ASN A 684 -21.25 -0.48 -8.83
CA ASN A 684 -22.31 -0.16 -9.78
C ASN A 684 -23.49 -1.13 -9.66
N LYS A 685 -23.24 -2.45 -9.56
CA LYS A 685 -24.30 -3.45 -9.34
C LYS A 685 -25.04 -3.27 -8.02
N ALA A 686 -24.32 -2.90 -6.96
CA ALA A 686 -24.93 -2.57 -5.67
C ALA A 686 -25.80 -1.30 -5.76
N SER A 687 -25.36 -0.30 -6.54
CA SER A 687 -26.09 0.96 -6.78
C SER A 687 -27.32 0.78 -7.66
N ALA A 688 -27.27 -0.18 -8.60
CA ALA A 688 -28.37 -0.52 -9.51
C ALA A 688 -29.43 -1.46 -8.89
N GLY A 689 -29.26 -1.89 -7.63
CA GLY A 689 -30.19 -2.80 -6.96
C GLY A 689 -30.11 -4.27 -7.42
N GLU A 690 -29.17 -4.61 -8.31
CA GLU A 690 -29.02 -5.96 -8.88
C GLU A 690 -28.23 -6.93 -7.98
N GLY A 691 -27.67 -6.45 -6.86
CA GLY A 691 -26.80 -7.23 -5.97
C GLY A 691 -27.48 -8.04 -4.86
N LYS A 692 -28.82 -8.15 -4.84
CA LYS A 692 -29.55 -9.06 -3.93
C LYS A 692 -30.16 -10.22 -4.72
N LYS A 693 -29.35 -11.19 -5.11
CA LYS A 693 -29.81 -12.55 -5.41
C LYS A 693 -28.83 -13.57 -4.85
#